data_AF-A0A8H5CQ59-F1
#
_entry.id   AF-A0A8H5CQ59-F1
#
_cell.length_a   1.000
_cell.length_b   1.000
_cell.length_c   1.000
_cell.angle_alpha   90.00
_cell.angle_beta   90.00
_cell.angle_gamma   90.00
#
_symmetry.space_group_name_H-M   'P 1'
#
loop_
_entity.id
_entity.type
_entity.pdbx_description
1 polymer ?
#
loop_
_entity_poly.entity_id
_entity_poly.type
_entity_poly.pdbx_seq_one_letter_code
_entity_poly.pdbx_strand_id
1 'polypeptide(L)'
;MGSDTSDPDSESPIRATLPSMPLVSLDIALRRSFDYIVIGGGTAGLTLASRLSESPDISVLVLEAGDANLDDPLITRPAQYGAHFMKPEYDWGFKTVPQRYAANNQSFWPRGKGLGGSSSINFHVWSVPPKYDIDAWERLGNPGWNWEMYEKYAEQCVTYRPVPSSNEALNVWDSKKSFGSGPLKLSYPITISDLDWKMQEALINLGINRSAAPYHGDTTGVYAALNTLDPATVSRSYSATAFYQPITTRPNLFVLPNAHVHRILSEGEHDNVVASGVEFRYRTDKTAYVVKVNKEVILCAGALKSPAVLEHSGIGRPDILKKLNVPVKVALDGVGEHVQEHQYIGLAFELKPGVPDETLDLSRDEAINAKQLELYAKRQGIYTMGIVSFAFVPPSTIMGEALAKSMYESQKQKIEAESEKYNPGLKDQYTIMLERLKGEQTGGCEIIGFPGFLSSPNPPVPGKKYYSILAATNHCFSRGHIHATSPDPQADPEIDPNYFEHDIDLKVYIEIVKYIRKVARTEPLADSLSEELNPGALVQTDEQIAEWIMKNASTTYHTAGSLSMLPREKNGVVDPELKVYGTKNIRVADLSIVPLHFSGHSQGEYQAVSSAIATVLTPSLLFLSANHDVLLFFYHILLFPPSSFRLFHDVCLTVNRFRQPSSATAYVIGGRADLE
;
A
#
# COMPACT_ATOMS: atom_id res chain seq x y z
N MET A 1 34.60 -57.79 3.22
CA MET A 1 34.13 -58.60 4.37
C MET A 1 34.30 -57.75 5.60
N GLY A 2 33.25 -57.60 6.41
CA GLY A 2 33.20 -56.69 7.57
C GLY A 2 31.85 -55.98 7.56
N SER A 3 30.79 -56.66 7.97
CA SER A 3 30.36 -56.86 9.37
C SER A 3 29.56 -55.66 9.87
N ASP A 4 28.27 -55.83 9.67
CA ASP A 4 27.12 -55.21 10.31
C ASP A 4 27.30 -55.09 11.84
N THR A 5 27.18 -53.88 12.36
CA THR A 5 26.82 -53.61 13.76
C THR A 5 25.87 -52.42 13.78
N SER A 6 24.60 -52.75 13.97
CA SER A 6 23.47 -51.88 14.25
C SER A 6 23.70 -50.97 15.46
N ASP A 7 23.48 -49.67 15.29
CA ASP A 7 23.25 -48.72 16.38
C ASP A 7 21.75 -48.37 16.41
N PRO A 8 21.01 -48.71 17.48
CA PRO A 8 19.57 -48.51 17.57
C PRO A 8 19.26 -47.22 18.33
N ASP A 9 19.41 -46.05 17.72
CA ASP A 9 18.88 -44.77 18.25
C ASP A 9 18.85 -43.64 17.20
N SER A 10 18.42 -43.95 15.97
CA SER A 10 18.13 -42.94 14.94
C SER A 10 16.65 -42.88 14.59
N GLU A 11 15.79 -42.71 15.59
CA GLU A 11 14.40 -42.31 15.33
C GLU A 11 14.30 -40.78 15.28
N SER A 12 14.44 -40.27 14.06
CA SER A 12 13.86 -38.99 13.65
C SER A 12 12.36 -38.97 13.97
N PRO A 13 11.83 -38.00 14.73
CA PRO A 13 10.39 -37.84 14.83
C PRO A 13 9.90 -37.05 13.61
N ILE A 14 9.76 -37.74 12.46
CA ILE A 14 9.02 -37.24 11.31
C ILE A 14 7.68 -37.98 11.22
N ARG A 15 6.63 -37.15 11.13
CA ARG A 15 5.27 -37.41 10.65
C ARG A 15 4.31 -38.18 11.57
N ALA A 16 3.60 -37.39 12.37
CA ALA A 16 2.15 -37.52 12.44
C ALA A 16 1.50 -36.38 11.61
N THR A 17 1.25 -36.65 10.32
CA THR A 17 0.44 -35.79 9.43
C THR A 17 -1.00 -36.31 9.39
N LEU A 18 -1.93 -35.50 9.92
CA LEU A 18 -3.36 -35.46 9.56
C LEU A 18 -3.71 -33.97 9.32
N PRO A 19 -4.66 -33.67 8.41
CA PRO A 19 -4.39 -32.87 7.21
C PRO A 19 -4.35 -31.37 7.48
N SER A 20 -3.32 -30.71 6.97
CA SER A 20 -3.36 -29.30 6.61
C SER A 20 -4.50 -29.09 5.61
N MET A 21 -5.54 -28.32 5.91
CA MET A 21 -6.35 -27.71 4.85
C MET A 21 -6.41 -26.18 5.00
N PRO A 22 -5.27 -25.48 4.86
CA PRO A 22 -5.21 -24.03 4.76
C PRO A 22 -5.72 -23.54 3.39
N LEU A 23 -5.50 -24.33 2.33
CA LEU A 23 -5.92 -24.05 0.96
C LEU A 23 -6.99 -25.07 0.58
N VAL A 24 -8.03 -24.62 -0.13
CA VAL A 24 -9.08 -25.53 -0.60
C VAL A 24 -8.79 -26.07 -1.99
N SER A 25 -9.33 -27.25 -2.29
CA SER A 25 -9.42 -27.73 -3.66
C SER A 25 -10.53 -26.99 -4.43
N LEU A 26 -10.42 -27.01 -5.76
CA LEU A 26 -11.47 -26.53 -6.65
C LEU A 26 -12.83 -27.17 -6.32
N ASP A 27 -12.87 -28.49 -6.10
CA ASP A 27 -14.10 -29.21 -5.78
C ASP A 27 -14.80 -28.69 -4.52
N ILE A 28 -14.02 -28.35 -3.48
CA ILE A 28 -14.58 -27.79 -2.23
C ILE A 28 -15.19 -26.42 -2.49
N ALA A 29 -14.50 -25.58 -3.28
CA ALA A 29 -15.00 -24.25 -3.64
C ALA A 29 -16.31 -24.32 -4.45
N LEU A 30 -16.41 -25.25 -5.41
CA LEU A 30 -17.57 -25.37 -6.30
C LEU A 30 -18.81 -26.00 -5.66
N ARG A 31 -18.65 -26.79 -4.58
CA ARG A 31 -19.78 -27.45 -3.89
C ARG A 31 -20.52 -26.55 -2.90
N ARG A 32 -20.09 -25.31 -2.74
CA ARG A 32 -20.60 -24.38 -1.72
C ARG A 32 -21.00 -23.06 -2.33
N SER A 33 -21.85 -22.33 -1.62
CA SER A 33 -21.93 -20.88 -1.73
C SER A 33 -21.30 -20.24 -0.50
N PHE A 34 -20.81 -19.02 -0.66
CA PHE A 34 -20.13 -18.29 0.41
C PHE A 34 -20.86 -16.97 0.67
N ASP A 35 -20.85 -16.52 1.92
CA ASP A 35 -21.41 -15.20 2.26
C ASP A 35 -20.64 -14.11 1.54
N TYR A 36 -19.32 -14.17 1.58
CA TYR A 36 -18.44 -13.24 0.91
C TYR A 36 -17.46 -13.94 -0.02
N ILE A 37 -17.28 -13.39 -1.22
CA ILE A 37 -16.20 -13.77 -2.13
C ILE A 37 -15.27 -12.58 -2.27
N VAL A 38 -14.00 -12.76 -1.90
CA VAL A 38 -12.93 -11.77 -2.06
C VAL A 38 -12.11 -12.14 -3.30
N ILE A 39 -12.07 -11.22 -4.27
CA ILE A 39 -11.32 -11.37 -5.52
C ILE A 39 -9.93 -10.78 -5.32
N GLY A 40 -8.91 -11.63 -5.21
CA GLY A 40 -7.52 -11.26 -4.97
C GLY A 40 -7.10 -11.53 -3.52
N GLY A 41 -6.12 -12.42 -3.34
CA GLY A 41 -5.46 -12.73 -2.07
C GLY A 41 -4.28 -11.81 -1.79
N GLY A 42 -4.39 -10.53 -2.16
CA GLY A 42 -3.34 -9.53 -2.02
C GLY A 42 -3.23 -8.91 -0.63
N THR A 43 -2.54 -7.77 -0.54
CA THR A 43 -2.37 -6.99 0.69
C THR A 43 -3.71 -6.73 1.38
N ALA A 44 -4.67 -6.19 0.63
CA ALA A 44 -6.00 -5.85 1.12
C ALA A 44 -6.89 -7.09 1.32
N GLY A 45 -6.95 -7.97 0.31
CA GLY A 45 -7.87 -9.10 0.32
C GLY A 45 -7.67 -10.09 1.48
N LEU A 46 -6.42 -10.42 1.83
CA LEU A 46 -6.17 -11.29 2.99
C LEU A 46 -6.41 -10.57 4.32
N THR A 47 -6.12 -9.27 4.41
CA THR A 47 -6.46 -8.46 5.60
C THR A 47 -7.96 -8.47 5.85
N LEU A 48 -8.75 -8.22 4.79
CA LEU A 48 -10.20 -8.24 4.84
C LEU A 48 -10.77 -9.62 5.16
N ALA A 49 -10.29 -10.67 4.49
CA ALA A 49 -10.74 -12.04 4.73
C ALA A 49 -10.43 -12.51 6.17
N SER A 50 -9.29 -12.09 6.71
CA SER A 50 -8.94 -12.31 8.12
C SER A 50 -9.97 -11.70 9.06
N ARG A 51 -10.37 -10.44 8.83
CA ARG A 51 -11.34 -9.76 9.70
C ARG A 51 -12.75 -10.34 9.55
N LEU A 52 -13.23 -10.54 8.32
CA LEU A 52 -14.56 -11.12 8.07
C LEU A 52 -14.73 -12.50 8.71
N SER A 53 -13.68 -13.34 8.65
CA SER A 53 -13.70 -14.69 9.21
C SER A 53 -13.56 -14.75 10.74
N GLU A 54 -13.35 -13.61 11.44
CA GLU A 54 -13.42 -13.58 12.91
C GLU A 54 -14.82 -13.95 13.41
N SER A 55 -15.86 -13.64 12.64
CA SER A 55 -17.21 -14.12 12.91
C SER A 55 -17.40 -15.55 12.38
N PRO A 56 -17.67 -16.55 13.24
CA PRO A 56 -17.82 -17.94 12.82
C PRO A 56 -19.05 -18.19 11.92
N ASP A 57 -20.02 -17.27 11.95
CA ASP A 57 -21.26 -17.33 11.16
C ASP A 57 -21.09 -16.79 9.72
N ILE A 58 -19.88 -16.33 9.38
CA ILE A 58 -19.57 -15.74 8.07
C ILE A 58 -18.62 -16.65 7.33
N SER A 59 -19.05 -17.15 6.17
CA SER A 59 -18.21 -17.92 5.26
C SER A 59 -17.54 -17.03 4.20
N VAL A 60 -16.22 -17.15 4.07
CA VAL A 60 -15.41 -16.29 3.18
C VAL A 60 -14.58 -17.16 2.22
N LEU A 61 -14.71 -16.91 0.92
CA LEU A 61 -13.82 -17.47 -0.10
C LEU A 61 -12.91 -16.40 -0.69
N VAL A 62 -11.60 -16.63 -0.66
CA VAL A 62 -10.60 -15.82 -1.37
C VAL A 62 -10.19 -16.56 -2.65
N LEU A 63 -10.28 -15.88 -3.79
CA LEU A 63 -9.80 -16.36 -5.09
C LEU A 63 -8.53 -15.57 -5.45
N GLU A 64 -7.38 -16.24 -5.48
CA GLU A 64 -6.09 -15.63 -5.84
C GLU A 64 -5.58 -16.19 -7.16
N ALA A 65 -5.18 -15.32 -8.09
CA ALA A 65 -4.75 -15.74 -9.42
C ALA A 65 -3.36 -16.43 -9.42
N GLY A 66 -2.46 -16.04 -8.53
CA GLY A 66 -1.13 -16.64 -8.39
C GLY A 66 -1.06 -17.80 -7.41
N ASP A 67 0.16 -18.31 -7.21
CA ASP A 67 0.43 -19.41 -6.29
C ASP A 67 0.50 -18.96 -4.82
N ALA A 68 0.51 -19.93 -3.91
CA ALA A 68 0.54 -19.65 -2.48
C ALA A 68 1.91 -19.15 -1.98
N ASN A 69 3.01 -19.70 -2.50
CA ASN A 69 4.41 -19.32 -2.24
C ASN A 69 4.78 -19.00 -0.77
N LEU A 70 4.12 -19.64 0.21
CA LEU A 70 4.16 -19.23 1.62
C LEU A 70 5.55 -19.28 2.26
N ASP A 71 6.37 -20.26 1.85
CA ASP A 71 7.70 -20.53 2.42
C ASP A 71 8.83 -20.29 1.41
N ASP A 72 8.54 -19.60 0.29
CA ASP A 72 9.53 -19.35 -0.75
C ASP A 72 10.65 -18.42 -0.23
N PRO A 73 11.93 -18.85 -0.23
CA PRO A 73 13.05 -18.03 0.20
C PRO A 73 13.25 -16.74 -0.60
N LEU A 74 12.79 -16.69 -1.87
CA LEU A 74 12.85 -15.46 -2.67
C LEU A 74 11.91 -14.40 -2.11
N ILE A 75 10.76 -14.80 -1.57
CA ILE A 75 9.77 -13.89 -0.94
C ILE A 75 10.15 -13.60 0.51
N THR A 76 10.46 -14.64 1.28
CA THR A 76 10.59 -14.56 2.74
C THR A 76 11.91 -13.96 3.20
N ARG A 77 13.01 -14.12 2.44
CA ARG A 77 14.30 -13.52 2.77
C ARG A 77 14.25 -12.01 2.53
N PRO A 78 14.74 -11.17 3.46
CA PRO A 78 14.84 -9.73 3.24
C PRO A 78 15.84 -9.37 2.12
N ALA A 79 15.83 -8.09 1.73
CA ALA A 79 16.72 -7.52 0.72
C ALA A 79 16.71 -8.26 -0.65
N GLN A 80 15.54 -8.76 -1.05
CA GLN A 80 15.26 -9.34 -2.38
C GLN A 80 14.63 -8.31 -3.33
N TYR A 81 15.02 -7.03 -3.19
CA TYR A 81 14.43 -5.90 -3.91
C TYR A 81 14.50 -6.09 -5.43
N GLY A 82 13.35 -6.24 -6.08
CA GLY A 82 13.25 -6.44 -7.52
C GLY A 82 13.62 -7.84 -8.02
N ALA A 83 14.06 -8.77 -7.16
CA ALA A 83 14.45 -10.12 -7.56
C ALA A 83 13.29 -10.96 -8.14
N HIS A 84 12.06 -10.50 -7.94
CA HIS A 84 10.80 -11.11 -8.40
C HIS A 84 10.30 -10.53 -9.72
N PHE A 85 10.78 -9.34 -10.11
CA PHE A 85 10.20 -8.62 -11.23
C PHE A 85 10.40 -9.39 -12.53
N MET A 86 9.40 -9.36 -13.41
CA MET A 86 9.35 -10.07 -14.68
C MET A 86 9.37 -11.60 -14.58
N LYS A 87 9.28 -12.17 -13.37
CA LYS A 87 9.14 -13.62 -13.16
C LYS A 87 7.66 -13.98 -13.03
N PRO A 88 7.06 -14.72 -13.97
CA PRO A 88 5.61 -14.94 -14.02
C PRO A 88 5.02 -15.70 -12.83
N GLU A 89 5.87 -16.33 -12.02
CA GLU A 89 5.53 -17.01 -10.77
C GLU A 89 5.24 -16.03 -9.61
N TYR A 90 5.71 -14.78 -9.72
CA TYR A 90 5.61 -13.77 -8.66
C TYR A 90 5.06 -12.43 -9.14
N ASP A 91 5.20 -12.13 -10.43
CA ASP A 91 4.89 -10.84 -11.03
C ASP A 91 3.93 -11.02 -12.21
N TRP A 92 2.95 -10.13 -12.30
CA TRP A 92 2.12 -9.99 -13.49
C TRP A 92 2.91 -9.52 -14.72
N GLY A 93 4.01 -8.78 -14.53
CA GLY A 93 4.89 -8.35 -15.62
C GLY A 93 4.27 -7.27 -16.51
N PHE A 94 3.39 -6.43 -15.95
CA PHE A 94 2.71 -5.38 -16.69
C PHE A 94 3.67 -4.36 -17.29
N LYS A 95 3.20 -3.67 -18.33
CA LYS A 95 3.92 -2.59 -19.00
C LYS A 95 2.96 -1.48 -19.36
N THR A 96 3.38 -0.22 -19.21
CA THR A 96 2.59 0.93 -19.68
C THR A 96 2.54 0.96 -21.21
N VAL A 97 1.54 1.66 -21.76
CA VAL A 97 1.60 2.11 -23.16
C VAL A 97 2.76 3.10 -23.36
N PRO A 98 3.19 3.33 -24.61
CA PRO A 98 4.14 4.42 -24.91
C PRO A 98 3.62 5.75 -24.38
N GLN A 99 4.39 6.36 -23.49
CA GLN A 99 3.96 7.55 -22.77
C GLN A 99 4.16 8.81 -23.62
N ARG A 100 3.05 9.38 -24.09
CA ARG A 100 3.03 10.51 -25.03
C ARG A 100 3.87 11.70 -24.56
N TYR A 101 3.83 12.01 -23.26
CA TYR A 101 4.52 13.15 -22.66
C TYR A 101 5.86 12.78 -22.01
N ALA A 102 6.27 11.50 -22.05
CA ALA A 102 7.53 11.01 -21.50
C ALA A 102 8.39 10.33 -22.57
N ALA A 103 8.65 11.05 -23.68
CA ALA A 103 9.50 10.59 -24.79
C ALA A 103 9.11 9.22 -25.40
N ASN A 104 7.80 8.87 -25.39
CA ASN A 104 7.28 7.56 -25.79
C ASN A 104 7.90 6.38 -25.03
N ASN A 105 8.47 6.64 -23.85
CA ASN A 105 9.01 5.60 -23.00
C ASN A 105 7.90 4.65 -22.54
N GLN A 106 8.28 3.42 -22.21
CA GLN A 106 7.38 2.48 -21.57
C GLN A 106 8.04 1.93 -20.32
N SER A 107 7.31 1.96 -19.21
CA SER A 107 7.80 1.49 -17.92
C SER A 107 7.21 0.12 -17.59
N PHE A 108 8.01 -0.76 -17.01
CA PHE A 108 7.50 -1.97 -16.39
C PHE A 108 6.75 -1.60 -15.09
N TRP A 109 5.58 -2.19 -14.88
CA TRP A 109 4.74 -2.00 -13.69
C TRP A 109 4.55 -3.33 -12.94
N PRO A 110 5.60 -3.88 -12.32
CA PRO A 110 5.51 -5.09 -11.50
C PRO A 110 4.36 -5.05 -10.49
N ARG A 111 3.60 -6.13 -10.39
CA ARG A 111 2.55 -6.33 -9.38
C ARG A 111 2.62 -7.76 -8.87
N GLY A 112 2.56 -7.93 -7.55
CA GLY A 112 2.63 -9.26 -6.97
C GLY A 112 1.47 -10.15 -7.41
N LYS A 113 1.79 -11.36 -7.88
CA LYS A 113 0.87 -12.39 -8.34
C LYS A 113 1.04 -13.62 -7.47
N GLY A 114 0.15 -13.81 -6.51
CA GLY A 114 0.24 -14.84 -5.48
C GLY A 114 -0.29 -14.36 -4.14
N LEU A 115 -0.36 -15.27 -3.16
CA LEU A 115 -0.85 -14.89 -1.82
C LEU A 115 0.05 -13.82 -1.20
N GLY A 116 -0.59 -12.78 -0.67
CA GLY A 116 0.05 -11.56 -0.21
C GLY A 116 0.17 -10.47 -1.28
N GLY A 117 -0.02 -10.80 -2.57
CA GLY A 117 0.03 -9.85 -3.68
C GLY A 117 1.31 -9.01 -3.64
N SER A 118 1.22 -7.70 -3.92
CA SER A 118 2.39 -6.83 -3.92
C SER A 118 3.14 -6.75 -2.57
N SER A 119 2.52 -7.05 -1.43
CA SER A 119 3.25 -7.11 -0.15
C SER A 119 4.29 -8.25 -0.09
N SER A 120 4.16 -9.27 -0.95
CA SER A 120 5.14 -10.36 -1.06
C SER A 120 6.40 -9.97 -1.84
N ILE A 121 6.35 -8.93 -2.69
CA ILE A 121 7.46 -8.52 -3.56
C ILE A 121 7.91 -7.06 -3.38
N ASN A 122 7.27 -6.30 -2.48
CA ASN A 122 7.61 -4.90 -2.21
C ASN A 122 8.96 -4.75 -1.48
N PHE A 123 9.36 -3.50 -1.24
CA PHE A 123 10.66 -3.17 -0.63
C PHE A 123 10.61 -3.02 0.90
N HIS A 124 9.62 -3.62 1.55
CA HIS A 124 9.41 -3.66 3.01
C HIS A 124 9.08 -2.34 3.71
N VAL A 125 9.33 -1.18 3.10
CA VAL A 125 9.19 0.14 3.73
C VAL A 125 7.79 0.32 4.30
N TRP A 126 7.74 0.70 5.58
CA TRP A 126 6.54 1.16 6.25
C TRP A 126 6.65 2.65 6.50
N SER A 127 5.78 3.42 5.85
CA SER A 127 5.58 4.84 6.09
C SER A 127 4.12 5.11 6.36
N VAL A 128 3.85 6.21 7.06
CA VAL A 128 2.52 6.72 7.32
C VAL A 128 2.31 7.98 6.48
N PRO A 129 1.12 8.20 5.90
CA PRO A 129 0.83 9.40 5.14
C PRO A 129 0.70 10.64 6.04
N PRO A 130 0.88 11.85 5.51
CA PRO A 130 0.53 13.07 6.23
C PRO A 130 -0.97 13.08 6.59
N LYS A 131 -1.30 13.57 7.79
CA LYS A 131 -2.70 13.75 8.24
C LYS A 131 -3.53 14.53 7.25
N TYR A 132 -2.98 15.64 6.75
CA TYR A 132 -3.65 16.49 5.79
C TYR A 132 -3.99 15.76 4.47
N ASP A 133 -3.16 14.79 4.06
CA ASP A 133 -3.41 14.02 2.84
C ASP A 133 -4.57 13.05 2.99
N ILE A 134 -4.73 12.45 4.17
CA ILE A 134 -5.86 11.57 4.46
C ILE A 134 -7.14 12.37 4.72
N ASP A 135 -7.07 13.47 5.47
CA ASP A 135 -8.23 14.36 5.70
C ASP A 135 -8.78 14.96 4.38
N ALA A 136 -7.95 15.02 3.32
CA ALA A 136 -8.39 15.40 1.99
C ALA A 136 -9.45 14.45 1.40
N TRP A 137 -9.47 13.17 1.78
CA TRP A 137 -10.44 12.22 1.27
C TRP A 137 -11.85 12.55 1.75
N GLU A 138 -12.01 12.93 3.02
CA GLU A 138 -13.28 13.39 3.56
C GLU A 138 -13.72 14.70 2.90
N ARG A 139 -12.79 15.65 2.68
CA ARG A 139 -13.05 16.90 1.95
C ARG A 139 -13.53 16.68 0.51
N LEU A 140 -13.15 15.57 -0.10
CA LEU A 140 -13.60 15.17 -1.44
C LEU A 140 -15.02 14.55 -1.47
N GLY A 141 -15.70 14.48 -0.33
CA GLY A 141 -17.09 14.03 -0.22
C GLY A 141 -17.22 12.62 0.36
N ASN A 142 -16.26 12.18 1.19
CA ASN A 142 -16.23 10.84 1.77
C ASN A 142 -16.26 10.88 3.30
N PRO A 143 -17.42 11.11 3.92
CA PRO A 143 -17.55 11.21 5.38
C PRO A 143 -16.95 10.00 6.10
N GLY A 144 -16.18 10.25 7.15
CA GLY A 144 -15.50 9.22 7.94
C GLY A 144 -14.18 8.72 7.34
N TRP A 145 -13.82 9.11 6.12
CA TRP A 145 -12.52 8.80 5.52
C TRP A 145 -11.53 9.93 5.80
N ASN A 146 -11.05 9.97 7.04
CA ASN A 146 -10.12 10.99 7.53
C ASN A 146 -9.00 10.35 8.37
N TRP A 147 -8.06 11.17 8.85
CA TRP A 147 -6.90 10.69 9.60
C TRP A 147 -7.27 9.89 10.86
N GLU A 148 -8.33 10.27 11.58
CA GLU A 148 -8.74 9.55 12.80
C GLU A 148 -9.12 8.10 12.48
N MET A 149 -9.84 7.88 11.37
CA MET A 149 -10.13 6.56 10.85
C MET A 149 -8.84 5.82 10.48
N TYR A 150 -7.98 6.46 9.68
CA TYR A 150 -6.74 5.86 9.22
C TYR A 150 -5.86 5.40 10.38
N GLU A 151 -5.56 6.30 11.32
CA GLU A 151 -4.66 6.03 12.46
C GLU A 151 -5.18 4.85 13.28
N LYS A 152 -6.48 4.86 13.60
CA LYS A 152 -7.13 3.77 14.34
C LYS A 152 -6.95 2.41 13.66
N TYR A 153 -7.20 2.30 12.35
CA TYR A 153 -7.15 1.02 11.66
C TYR A 153 -5.73 0.61 11.25
N ALA A 154 -4.84 1.56 10.99
CA ALA A 154 -3.43 1.30 10.77
C ALA A 154 -2.78 0.65 12.00
N GLU A 155 -3.03 1.21 13.20
CA GLU A 155 -2.51 0.66 14.47
C GLU A 155 -3.02 -0.76 14.76
N GLN A 156 -4.22 -1.12 14.29
CA GLN A 156 -4.77 -2.48 14.43
C GLN A 156 -4.15 -3.51 13.49
N CYS A 157 -3.42 -3.07 12.46
CA CYS A 157 -2.81 -3.97 11.46
C CYS A 157 -1.40 -4.39 11.85
N VAL A 158 -0.72 -3.59 12.65
CA VAL A 158 0.73 -3.65 12.85
C VAL A 158 1.12 -3.81 14.31
N THR A 159 2.30 -4.37 14.57
CA THR A 159 2.95 -4.35 15.87
C THR A 159 4.43 -4.05 15.67
N TYR A 160 4.95 -3.03 16.35
CA TYR A 160 6.38 -2.77 16.41
C TYR A 160 7.09 -3.82 17.26
N ARG A 161 8.16 -4.40 16.70
CA ARG A 161 9.03 -5.38 17.32
C ARG A 161 10.45 -4.80 17.35
N PRO A 162 10.94 -4.38 18.52
CA PRO A 162 12.30 -3.83 18.62
C PRO A 162 13.33 -4.91 18.29
N VAL A 163 14.38 -4.53 17.57
CA VAL A 163 15.59 -5.34 17.44
C VAL A 163 16.47 -5.08 18.65
N PRO A 164 17.07 -6.11 19.29
CA PRO A 164 18.11 -5.90 20.27
C PRO A 164 19.33 -5.28 19.58
N SER A 165 19.40 -3.95 19.53
CA SER A 165 20.52 -3.21 18.94
C SER A 165 21.07 -2.24 19.97
N SER A 166 22.39 -2.07 19.98
CA SER A 166 23.08 -1.04 20.74
C SER A 166 23.18 0.29 19.97
N ASN A 167 22.48 0.44 18.83
CA ASN A 167 22.58 1.63 18.01
C ASN A 167 21.75 2.77 18.60
N GLU A 168 22.43 3.68 19.31
CA GLU A 168 21.82 4.85 19.94
C GLU A 168 21.13 5.78 18.93
N ALA A 169 21.50 5.77 17.64
CA ALA A 169 20.84 6.56 16.60
C ALA A 169 19.37 6.17 16.40
N LEU A 170 18.99 4.92 16.70
CA LEU A 170 17.60 4.47 16.66
C LEU A 170 16.77 4.97 17.84
N ASN A 171 17.42 5.38 18.95
CA ASN A 171 16.76 6.00 20.09
C ASN A 171 16.33 7.45 19.82
N VAL A 172 16.77 8.06 18.69
CA VAL A 172 16.39 9.43 18.31
C VAL A 172 14.93 9.50 17.81
N TRP A 173 14.39 8.38 17.32
CA TRP A 173 13.04 8.28 16.78
C TRP A 173 12.04 7.66 17.78
N ASP A 174 12.36 7.70 19.08
CA ASP A 174 11.70 7.05 20.23
C ASP A 174 10.29 7.61 20.58
N SER A 175 9.52 8.05 19.59
CA SER A 175 8.19 8.64 19.82
C SER A 175 7.06 7.63 19.97
N LYS A 176 7.33 6.38 20.44
CA LYS A 176 6.47 5.51 21.28
C LYS A 176 6.89 4.03 21.21
N LYS A 177 7.25 3.46 22.37
CA LYS A 177 7.56 2.03 22.60
C LYS A 177 6.36 1.06 22.47
N SER A 178 5.30 1.45 21.77
CA SER A 178 4.10 0.62 21.58
C SER A 178 3.32 1.13 20.37
N PHE A 179 3.80 0.80 19.17
CA PHE A 179 3.05 1.04 17.94
C PHE A 179 2.28 -0.23 17.58
N GLY A 180 0.95 -0.11 17.65
CA GLY A 180 -0.02 -1.11 17.24
C GLY A 180 -0.04 -2.43 18.03
N SER A 181 -1.04 -3.26 17.73
CA SER A 181 -1.27 -4.59 18.33
C SER A 181 -1.67 -5.66 17.29
N GLY A 182 -1.53 -5.33 16.01
CA GLY A 182 -1.91 -6.17 14.89
C GLY A 182 -0.86 -7.21 14.47
N PRO A 183 -1.22 -8.12 13.57
CA PRO A 183 -0.38 -9.28 13.25
C PRO A 183 0.83 -8.96 12.35
N LEU A 184 0.82 -7.84 11.60
CA LEU A 184 1.96 -7.46 10.76
C LEU A 184 3.08 -6.91 11.63
N LYS A 185 4.26 -7.52 11.58
CA LYS A 185 5.41 -7.07 12.37
C LYS A 185 6.16 -5.98 11.63
N LEU A 186 6.51 -4.92 12.38
CA LEU A 186 7.40 -3.86 11.94
C LEU A 186 8.65 -3.85 12.80
N SER A 187 9.81 -3.68 12.20
CA SER A 187 11.05 -3.47 12.93
C SER A 187 11.99 -2.60 12.10
N TYR A 188 12.99 -2.03 12.74
CA TYR A 188 14.19 -1.69 12.00
C TYR A 188 14.85 -2.98 11.48
N PRO A 189 15.52 -2.96 10.32
CA PRO A 189 16.33 -4.09 9.88
C PRO A 189 17.49 -4.32 10.86
N ILE A 190 18.03 -5.54 10.89
CA ILE A 190 19.18 -5.87 11.75
C ILE A 190 20.42 -5.11 11.29
N THR A 191 20.60 -5.01 9.97
CA THR A 191 21.69 -4.26 9.34
C THR A 191 21.16 -2.95 8.80
N ILE A 192 21.78 -1.83 9.21
CA ILE A 192 21.56 -0.51 8.65
C ILE A 192 22.94 0.01 8.19
N SER A 193 23.01 0.59 7.00
CA SER A 193 24.26 1.15 6.47
C SER A 193 24.60 2.45 7.19
N ASP A 194 25.88 2.71 7.43
CA ASP A 194 26.34 4.01 7.95
C ASP A 194 26.13 5.12 6.90
N LEU A 195 26.05 4.77 5.62
CA LEU A 195 25.73 5.69 4.53
C LEU A 195 24.34 6.29 4.67
N ASP A 196 23.37 5.52 5.17
CA ASP A 196 22.02 6.02 5.44
C ASP A 196 22.06 7.12 6.50
N TRP A 197 22.82 6.94 7.59
CA TRP A 197 22.99 7.96 8.63
C TRP A 197 23.71 9.20 8.12
N LYS A 198 24.79 9.01 7.36
CA LYS A 198 25.51 10.14 6.74
C LYS A 198 24.63 10.93 5.78
N MET A 199 23.75 10.25 5.05
CA MET A 199 22.78 10.90 4.15
C MET A 199 21.74 11.71 4.93
N GLN A 200 21.21 11.18 6.04
CA GLN A 200 20.31 11.94 6.92
C GLN A 200 20.99 13.16 7.51
N GLU A 201 22.23 13.02 7.98
CA GLU A 201 23.01 14.13 8.51
C GLU A 201 23.33 15.18 7.44
N ALA A 202 23.65 14.77 6.21
CA ALA A 202 23.84 15.68 5.09
C ALA A 202 22.57 16.50 4.79
N LEU A 203 21.38 15.88 4.80
CA LEU A 203 20.11 16.58 4.66
C LEU A 203 19.85 17.58 5.80
N ILE A 204 20.18 17.19 7.04
CA ILE A 204 20.08 18.07 8.22
C ILE A 204 21.03 19.27 8.11
N ASN A 205 22.27 19.04 7.67
CA ASN A 205 23.25 20.11 7.42
C ASN A 205 22.81 21.06 6.30
N LEU A 206 21.94 20.60 5.39
CA LEU A 206 21.30 21.44 4.37
C LEU A 206 20.03 22.16 4.86
N GLY A 207 19.67 22.01 6.15
CA GLY A 207 18.58 22.72 6.80
C GLY A 207 17.25 21.96 6.81
N ILE A 208 17.20 20.68 6.41
CA ILE A 208 15.99 19.86 6.55
C ILE A 208 15.89 19.37 7.99
N ASN A 209 14.78 19.69 8.66
CA ASN A 209 14.54 19.22 10.02
C ASN A 209 14.25 17.72 10.05
N ARG A 210 14.48 17.10 11.21
CA ARG A 210 13.92 15.77 11.49
C ARG A 210 12.40 15.87 11.53
N SER A 211 11.73 14.85 11.01
CA SER A 211 10.27 14.73 11.12
C SER A 211 9.87 14.63 12.59
N ALA A 212 8.85 15.40 12.98
CA ALA A 212 8.40 15.48 14.36
C ALA A 212 7.60 14.24 14.79
N ALA A 213 6.84 13.64 13.86
CA ALA A 213 6.01 12.47 14.16
C ALA A 213 5.77 11.60 12.91
N PRO A 214 6.82 10.94 12.37
CA PRO A 214 6.78 10.26 11.08
C PRO A 214 5.79 9.08 11.00
N TYR A 215 5.27 8.63 12.14
CA TYR A 215 4.27 7.56 12.24
C TYR A 215 2.92 8.04 12.80
N HIS A 216 2.75 9.34 13.03
CA HIS A 216 1.52 9.95 13.56
C HIS A 216 1.11 11.20 12.76
N GLY A 217 1.18 11.10 11.43
CA GLY A 217 0.57 12.08 10.52
C GLY A 217 1.38 13.35 10.23
N ASP A 218 2.54 13.53 10.87
CA ASP A 218 3.50 14.59 10.52
C ASP A 218 4.82 13.98 10.05
N THR A 219 4.90 13.69 8.76
CA THR A 219 6.01 12.99 8.11
C THR A 219 7.01 13.92 7.44
N THR A 220 6.81 15.24 7.53
CA THR A 220 7.66 16.22 6.86
C THR A 220 9.02 16.28 7.56
N GLY A 221 10.10 16.10 6.81
CA GLY A 221 11.47 16.09 7.30
C GLY A 221 12.17 14.76 7.08
N VAL A 222 13.37 14.64 7.65
CA VAL A 222 14.18 13.42 7.62
C VAL A 222 13.67 12.42 8.67
N TYR A 223 13.62 11.13 8.36
CA TYR A 223 13.42 10.07 9.35
C TYR A 223 13.97 8.71 8.93
N ALA A 224 14.10 7.81 9.91
CA ALA A 224 14.39 6.40 9.68
C ALA A 224 13.08 5.59 9.57
N ALA A 225 12.80 5.01 8.40
CA ALA A 225 11.61 4.19 8.17
C ALA A 225 11.72 2.80 8.82
N LEU A 226 10.61 2.33 9.37
CA LEU A 226 10.42 0.95 9.76
C LEU A 226 10.27 0.07 8.52
N ASN A 227 10.60 -1.20 8.66
CA ASN A 227 10.41 -2.21 7.61
C ASN A 227 9.48 -3.31 8.12
N THR A 228 8.75 -3.91 7.19
CA THR A 228 7.82 -5.02 7.44
C THR A 228 8.60 -6.34 7.53
N LEU A 229 9.31 -6.48 8.65
CA LEU A 229 10.20 -7.57 8.99
C LEU A 229 9.84 -8.15 10.34
N ASP A 230 9.99 -9.47 10.47
CA ASP A 230 9.94 -10.16 11.76
C ASP A 230 11.37 -10.37 12.26
N PRO A 231 11.82 -9.65 13.31
CA PRO A 231 13.17 -9.83 13.83
C PRO A 231 13.35 -11.19 14.54
N ALA A 232 12.27 -11.86 14.93
CA ALA A 232 12.34 -13.17 15.57
C ALA A 232 12.68 -14.29 14.59
N THR A 233 12.35 -14.14 13.30
CA THR A 233 12.64 -15.10 12.23
C THR A 233 13.60 -14.54 11.18
N VAL A 234 13.87 -13.24 11.19
CA VAL A 234 14.66 -12.50 10.19
C VAL A 234 14.09 -12.68 8.78
N SER A 235 12.78 -12.57 8.68
CA SER A 235 12.04 -12.76 7.43
C SER A 235 11.07 -11.61 7.17
N ARG A 236 10.63 -11.49 5.92
CA ARG A 236 9.51 -10.63 5.51
C ARG A 236 8.29 -10.91 6.38
N SER A 237 7.68 -9.86 6.90
CA SER A 237 6.33 -9.87 7.45
C SER A 237 5.39 -9.23 6.41
N TYR A 238 4.57 -10.01 5.74
CA TYR A 238 3.66 -9.56 4.69
C TYR A 238 2.25 -10.10 4.91
N SER A 239 1.32 -9.76 4.01
CA SER A 239 -0.10 -10.03 4.24
C SER A 239 -0.41 -11.52 4.42
N ALA A 240 0.25 -12.44 3.69
CA ALA A 240 0.02 -13.86 3.89
C ALA A 240 0.55 -14.37 5.26
N THR A 241 1.72 -13.92 5.70
CA THR A 241 2.25 -14.30 7.02
C THR A 241 1.49 -13.68 8.19
N ALA A 242 0.92 -12.49 8.00
CA ALA A 242 0.25 -11.75 9.05
C ALA A 242 -1.24 -12.10 9.16
N PHE A 243 -1.96 -12.12 8.04
CA PHE A 243 -3.41 -12.21 8.03
C PHE A 243 -3.94 -13.57 7.57
N TYR A 244 -3.09 -14.47 7.08
CA TYR A 244 -3.56 -15.78 6.61
C TYR A 244 -2.94 -16.96 7.39
N GLN A 245 -1.61 -17.10 7.40
CA GLN A 245 -0.92 -18.21 8.06
C GLN A 245 -1.40 -18.45 9.51
N PRO A 246 -1.57 -17.43 10.37
CA PRO A 246 -1.99 -17.64 11.77
C PRO A 246 -3.43 -18.14 11.94
N ILE A 247 -4.26 -18.05 10.91
CA ILE A 247 -5.71 -18.32 10.98
C ILE A 247 -6.17 -19.43 10.04
N THR A 248 -5.23 -20.19 9.47
CA THR A 248 -5.48 -21.27 8.51
C THR A 248 -6.39 -22.39 9.04
N THR A 249 -6.58 -22.49 10.36
CA THR A 249 -7.45 -23.48 11.01
C THR A 249 -8.91 -23.03 11.13
N ARG A 250 -9.24 -21.79 10.74
CA ARG A 250 -10.63 -21.28 10.79
C ARG A 250 -11.51 -22.04 9.80
N PRO A 251 -12.59 -22.73 10.25
CA PRO A 251 -13.39 -23.60 9.39
C PRO A 251 -14.28 -22.83 8.39
N ASN A 252 -14.38 -21.51 8.52
CA ASN A 252 -15.21 -20.62 7.73
C ASN A 252 -14.39 -19.76 6.73
N LEU A 253 -13.07 -19.91 6.69
CA LEU A 253 -12.17 -19.24 5.73
C LEU A 253 -11.68 -20.24 4.69
N PHE A 254 -11.83 -19.90 3.41
CA PHE A 254 -11.42 -20.74 2.29
C PHE A 254 -10.54 -19.91 1.35
N VAL A 255 -9.39 -20.44 0.95
CA VAL A 255 -8.46 -19.77 0.06
C VAL A 255 -8.13 -20.69 -1.10
N LEU A 256 -8.41 -20.24 -2.33
CA LEU A 256 -8.14 -20.97 -3.57
C LEU A 256 -7.10 -20.19 -4.40
N PRO A 257 -5.81 -20.58 -4.36
CA PRO A 257 -4.78 -20.02 -5.22
C PRO A 257 -4.94 -20.57 -6.65
N ASN A 258 -4.27 -19.94 -7.62
CA ASN A 258 -4.42 -20.22 -9.05
C ASN A 258 -5.84 -20.06 -9.60
N ALA A 259 -6.71 -19.28 -8.95
CA ALA A 259 -8.06 -18.95 -9.40
C ALA A 259 -8.11 -17.52 -9.95
N HIS A 260 -7.93 -17.37 -11.26
CA HIS A 260 -7.97 -16.07 -11.94
C HIS A 260 -9.42 -15.69 -12.26
N VAL A 261 -9.96 -14.75 -11.50
CA VAL A 261 -11.31 -14.20 -11.68
C VAL A 261 -11.37 -13.31 -12.92
N HIS A 262 -12.46 -13.43 -13.68
CA HIS A 262 -12.69 -12.70 -14.92
C HIS A 262 -13.77 -11.66 -14.81
N ARG A 263 -14.89 -12.04 -14.21
CA ARG A 263 -16.07 -11.19 -14.10
C ARG A 263 -16.96 -11.64 -12.94
N ILE A 264 -17.77 -10.69 -12.49
CA ILE A 264 -18.84 -10.88 -11.54
C ILE A 264 -20.11 -11.20 -12.32
N LEU A 265 -20.74 -12.32 -11.98
CA LEU A 265 -22.05 -12.68 -12.53
C LEU A 265 -23.11 -11.95 -11.72
N SER A 266 -24.03 -11.30 -12.42
CA SER A 266 -25.05 -10.46 -11.80
C SER A 266 -26.34 -10.41 -12.61
N GLU A 267 -27.43 -10.08 -11.94
CA GLU A 267 -28.74 -9.83 -12.53
C GLU A 267 -29.15 -8.36 -12.31
N GLY A 268 -30.09 -7.88 -13.12
CA GLY A 268 -30.53 -6.49 -13.10
C GLY A 268 -29.62 -5.55 -13.91
N GLU A 269 -30.04 -4.29 -13.98
CA GLU A 269 -29.39 -3.20 -14.70
C GLU A 269 -29.60 -1.89 -13.93
N HIS A 270 -28.88 -0.84 -14.32
CA HIS A 270 -28.93 0.50 -13.75
C HIS A 270 -28.65 0.49 -12.25
N ASP A 271 -29.63 0.87 -11.43
CA ASP A 271 -29.47 0.99 -9.97
C ASP A 271 -29.82 -0.28 -9.18
N ASN A 272 -30.04 -1.40 -9.87
CA ASN A 272 -30.53 -2.65 -9.28
C ASN A 272 -29.66 -3.87 -9.60
N VAL A 273 -28.38 -3.67 -9.92
CA VAL A 273 -27.47 -4.79 -10.21
C VAL A 273 -27.15 -5.56 -8.92
N VAL A 274 -27.36 -6.87 -8.94
CA VAL A 274 -27.08 -7.77 -7.81
C VAL A 274 -26.17 -8.90 -8.27
N ALA A 275 -25.00 -9.02 -7.66
CA ALA A 275 -24.09 -10.13 -7.87
C ALA A 275 -24.66 -11.44 -7.31
N SER A 276 -24.57 -12.50 -8.11
CA SER A 276 -24.99 -13.87 -7.77
C SER A 276 -23.82 -14.85 -7.69
N GLY A 277 -22.66 -14.46 -8.22
CA GLY A 277 -21.44 -15.26 -8.15
C GLY A 277 -20.28 -14.65 -8.91
N VAL A 278 -19.19 -15.41 -9.00
CA VAL A 278 -17.97 -15.00 -9.69
C VAL A 278 -17.56 -16.09 -10.68
N GLU A 279 -17.19 -15.69 -11.88
CA GLU A 279 -16.63 -16.56 -12.91
C GLU A 279 -15.09 -16.45 -12.93
N PHE A 280 -14.40 -17.60 -12.95
CA PHE A 280 -12.94 -17.66 -12.91
C PHE A 280 -12.38 -18.86 -13.68
N ARG A 281 -11.10 -18.80 -14.04
CA ARG A 281 -10.32 -19.96 -14.52
C ARG A 281 -9.39 -20.47 -13.44
N TYR A 282 -9.19 -21.78 -13.40
CA TYR A 282 -8.34 -22.44 -12.42
C TYR A 282 -7.07 -23.02 -13.06
N ARG A 283 -5.90 -22.60 -12.58
CA ARG A 283 -4.58 -22.97 -13.13
C ARG A 283 -4.53 -22.70 -14.64
N THR A 284 -4.03 -23.66 -15.41
CA THR A 284 -3.95 -23.59 -16.87
C THR A 284 -5.23 -24.07 -17.56
N ASP A 285 -6.29 -24.39 -16.81
CA ASP A 285 -7.57 -24.80 -17.39
C ASP A 285 -8.24 -23.61 -18.08
N LYS A 286 -8.78 -23.87 -19.28
CA LYS A 286 -9.55 -22.90 -20.07
C LYS A 286 -11.03 -22.89 -19.67
N THR A 287 -11.49 -23.89 -18.92
CA THR A 287 -12.85 -24.02 -18.40
C THR A 287 -13.18 -22.85 -17.48
N ALA A 288 -14.32 -22.20 -17.74
CA ALA A 288 -14.87 -21.19 -16.85
C ALA A 288 -15.64 -21.88 -15.71
N TYR A 289 -15.23 -21.60 -14.48
CA TYR A 289 -15.87 -22.07 -13.26
C TYR A 289 -16.67 -20.96 -12.62
N VAL A 290 -17.75 -21.33 -11.93
CA VAL A 290 -18.63 -20.39 -11.23
C VAL A 290 -18.77 -20.80 -9.79
N VAL A 291 -18.56 -19.85 -8.89
CA VAL A 291 -18.89 -19.97 -7.47
C VAL A 291 -19.95 -18.95 -7.08
N LYS A 292 -20.93 -19.36 -6.28
CA LYS A 292 -22.08 -18.52 -5.89
C LYS A 292 -21.79 -17.73 -4.62
N VAL A 293 -22.35 -16.53 -4.56
CA VAL A 293 -22.29 -15.65 -3.38
C VAL A 293 -23.67 -15.51 -2.76
N ASN A 294 -23.75 -15.45 -1.42
CA ASN A 294 -24.98 -15.26 -0.67
C ASN A 294 -25.19 -13.80 -0.24
N LYS A 295 -24.11 -13.07 0.08
CA LYS A 295 -24.15 -11.67 0.50
C LYS A 295 -23.46 -10.77 -0.51
N GLU A 296 -22.13 -10.68 -0.48
CA GLU A 296 -21.39 -9.66 -1.25
C GLU A 296 -20.13 -10.18 -1.94
N VAL A 297 -19.86 -9.64 -3.13
CA VAL A 297 -18.57 -9.80 -3.82
C VAL A 297 -17.71 -8.58 -3.55
N ILE A 298 -16.46 -8.81 -3.15
CA ILE A 298 -15.52 -7.75 -2.79
C ILE A 298 -14.29 -7.85 -3.67
N LEU A 299 -14.02 -6.79 -4.42
CA LEU A 299 -12.93 -6.71 -5.37
C LEU A 299 -11.66 -6.16 -4.70
N CYS A 300 -10.61 -6.97 -4.67
CA CYS A 300 -9.29 -6.67 -4.12
C CYS A 300 -8.18 -7.05 -5.12
N ALA A 301 -8.45 -6.97 -6.43
CA ALA A 301 -7.52 -7.36 -7.48
C ALA A 301 -6.39 -6.33 -7.72
N GLY A 302 -6.43 -5.20 -6.99
CA GLY A 302 -5.48 -4.11 -7.08
C GLY A 302 -5.84 -3.12 -8.19
N ALA A 303 -5.28 -1.92 -8.09
CA ALA A 303 -5.63 -0.79 -8.95
C ALA A 303 -5.45 -1.04 -10.46
N LEU A 304 -4.65 -2.03 -10.86
CA LEU A 304 -4.45 -2.36 -12.27
C LEU A 304 -5.47 -3.35 -12.83
N LYS A 305 -5.98 -4.30 -12.04
CA LYS A 305 -6.91 -5.34 -12.55
C LYS A 305 -8.35 -5.17 -12.10
N SER A 306 -8.61 -4.49 -10.98
CA SER A 306 -9.97 -4.24 -10.51
C SER A 306 -10.86 -3.54 -11.55
N PRO A 307 -10.40 -2.51 -12.30
CA PRO A 307 -11.23 -1.91 -13.36
C PRO A 307 -11.66 -2.89 -14.44
N ALA A 308 -10.72 -3.69 -14.96
CA ALA A 308 -11.00 -4.69 -16.00
C ALA A 308 -12.04 -5.71 -15.53
N VAL A 309 -12.00 -6.15 -14.26
CA VAL A 309 -13.02 -7.07 -13.72
C VAL A 309 -14.40 -6.43 -13.73
N LEU A 310 -14.55 -5.15 -13.37
CA LEU A 310 -15.84 -4.45 -13.44
C LEU A 310 -16.29 -4.28 -14.89
N GLU A 311 -15.38 -3.92 -15.79
CA GLU A 311 -15.69 -3.73 -17.22
C GLU A 311 -16.18 -5.04 -17.85
N HIS A 312 -15.49 -6.16 -17.61
CA HIS A 312 -15.94 -7.48 -18.03
C HIS A 312 -17.25 -7.94 -17.38
N SER A 313 -17.67 -7.29 -16.29
CA SER A 313 -18.95 -7.51 -15.61
C SER A 313 -20.08 -6.62 -16.15
N GLY A 314 -19.80 -5.74 -17.12
CA GLY A 314 -20.76 -4.79 -17.68
C GLY A 314 -20.93 -3.52 -16.85
N ILE A 315 -19.95 -3.18 -16.01
CA ILE A 315 -19.96 -2.00 -15.14
C ILE A 315 -18.79 -1.10 -15.57
N GLY A 316 -19.09 0.05 -16.15
CA GLY A 316 -18.06 0.99 -16.59
C GLY A 316 -18.51 1.89 -17.73
N ARG A 317 -17.54 2.47 -18.42
CA ARG A 317 -17.76 3.38 -19.56
C ARG A 317 -18.43 2.66 -20.74
N PRO A 318 -19.62 3.12 -21.22
CA PRO A 318 -20.33 2.46 -22.31
C PRO A 318 -19.52 2.27 -23.61
N ASP A 319 -18.62 3.21 -23.94
CA ASP A 319 -17.76 3.12 -25.12
C ASP A 319 -16.66 2.07 -24.98
N ILE A 320 -16.12 1.86 -23.77
CA ILE A 320 -15.18 0.77 -23.47
C ILE A 320 -15.91 -0.58 -23.51
N LEU A 321 -17.03 -0.70 -22.81
CA LEU A 321 -17.83 -1.94 -22.76
C LEU A 321 -18.26 -2.42 -24.15
N LYS A 322 -18.62 -1.47 -25.04
CA LYS A 322 -18.93 -1.77 -26.43
C LYS A 322 -17.76 -2.39 -27.19
N LYS A 323 -16.53 -1.90 -26.99
CA LYS A 323 -15.31 -2.47 -27.62
C LYS A 323 -15.03 -3.90 -27.14
N LEU A 324 -15.39 -4.20 -25.89
CA LEU A 324 -15.26 -5.51 -25.28
C LEU A 324 -16.40 -6.48 -25.66
N ASN A 325 -17.42 -6.02 -26.41
CA ASN A 325 -18.66 -6.75 -26.65
C ASN A 325 -19.37 -7.19 -25.36
N VAL A 326 -19.29 -6.36 -24.31
CA VAL A 326 -19.95 -6.60 -23.02
C VAL A 326 -21.20 -5.71 -22.93
N PRO A 327 -22.39 -6.27 -22.65
CA PRO A 327 -23.58 -5.46 -22.40
C PRO A 327 -23.40 -4.52 -21.21
N VAL A 328 -23.85 -3.27 -21.36
CA VAL A 328 -23.83 -2.29 -20.28
C VAL A 328 -24.90 -2.64 -19.26
N LYS A 329 -24.51 -2.99 -18.04
CA LYS A 329 -25.40 -3.12 -16.88
C LYS A 329 -25.45 -1.84 -16.07
N VAL A 330 -24.29 -1.21 -15.86
CA VAL A 330 -24.18 0.10 -15.21
C VAL A 330 -23.23 0.97 -16.03
N ALA A 331 -23.75 2.08 -16.55
CA ALA A 331 -22.90 3.14 -17.09
C ALA A 331 -22.26 3.89 -15.93
N LEU A 332 -20.93 3.77 -15.81
CA LEU A 332 -20.17 4.36 -14.73
C LEU A 332 -18.83 4.88 -15.27
N ASP A 333 -18.83 6.15 -15.65
CA ASP A 333 -17.76 6.72 -16.47
C ASP A 333 -16.41 6.85 -15.72
N GLY A 334 -16.41 6.75 -14.40
CA GLY A 334 -15.20 6.80 -13.57
C GLY A 334 -14.43 5.48 -13.50
N VAL A 335 -15.00 4.37 -13.99
CA VAL A 335 -14.30 3.07 -13.97
C VAL A 335 -13.09 3.13 -14.89
N GLY A 336 -11.91 2.91 -14.31
CA GLY A 336 -10.64 2.95 -15.02
C GLY A 336 -10.01 4.35 -15.13
N GLU A 337 -10.69 5.40 -14.70
CA GLU A 337 -10.23 6.78 -14.85
C GLU A 337 -9.45 7.29 -13.63
N HIS A 338 -8.87 8.49 -13.75
CA HIS A 338 -8.19 9.23 -12.66
C HIS A 338 -7.04 8.47 -11.99
N VAL A 339 -6.36 7.63 -12.77
CA VAL A 339 -5.20 6.85 -12.31
C VAL A 339 -4.10 7.81 -11.87
N GLN A 340 -3.56 7.55 -10.69
CA GLN A 340 -2.50 8.32 -10.06
C GLN A 340 -1.35 7.39 -9.70
N GLU A 341 -0.13 7.85 -9.89
CA GLU A 341 1.08 7.07 -9.62
C GLU A 341 2.20 8.00 -9.15
N HIS A 342 3.04 7.46 -8.27
CA HIS A 342 4.29 8.07 -7.84
C HIS A 342 5.43 7.63 -8.76
N GLN A 343 6.35 8.53 -9.08
CA GLN A 343 7.52 8.21 -9.89
C GLN A 343 8.79 8.25 -9.05
N TYR A 344 9.76 7.39 -9.37
CA TYR A 344 11.12 7.49 -8.83
C TYR A 344 12.19 7.41 -9.94
N ILE A 345 13.34 8.03 -9.65
CA ILE A 345 14.56 7.93 -10.44
C ILE A 345 15.76 7.94 -9.50
N GLY A 346 16.73 7.07 -9.74
CA GLY A 346 17.91 6.93 -8.89
C GLY A 346 19.14 7.59 -9.46
N LEU A 347 19.84 8.38 -8.65
CA LEU A 347 21.21 8.81 -8.93
C LEU A 347 22.16 7.84 -8.22
N ALA A 348 23.09 7.23 -8.95
CA ALA A 348 24.02 6.25 -8.39
C ALA A 348 25.43 6.85 -8.25
N PHE A 349 26.01 6.69 -7.07
CA PHE A 349 27.36 7.16 -6.74
C PHE A 349 28.23 5.97 -6.34
N GLU A 350 29.42 5.87 -6.94
CA GLU A 350 30.40 4.86 -6.53
C GLU A 350 30.97 5.22 -5.14
N LEU A 351 31.14 4.23 -4.26
CA LEU A 351 31.80 4.43 -2.97
C LEU A 351 33.31 4.65 -3.12
N LYS A 352 33.88 5.56 -2.33
CA LYS A 352 35.33 5.75 -2.27
C LYS A 352 36.04 4.47 -1.78
N PRO A 353 37.29 4.21 -2.23
CA PRO A 353 38.11 3.13 -1.68
C PRO A 353 38.24 3.26 -0.16
N GLY A 354 38.08 2.14 0.56
CA GLY A 354 38.22 2.08 2.02
C GLY A 354 36.94 2.34 2.82
N VAL A 355 35.83 2.73 2.18
CA VAL A 355 34.52 2.79 2.86
C VAL A 355 34.12 1.36 3.27
N PRO A 356 33.87 1.09 4.57
CA PRO A 356 33.68 -0.26 5.08
C PRO A 356 32.31 -0.86 4.72
N ASP A 357 31.28 -0.03 4.48
CA ASP A 357 29.92 -0.46 4.19
C ASP A 357 29.84 -1.52 3.08
N GLU A 358 29.15 -2.62 3.35
CA GLU A 358 28.71 -3.58 2.35
C GLU A 358 27.41 -3.07 1.71
N THR A 359 27.31 -3.17 0.39
CA THR A 359 26.11 -2.75 -0.37
C THR A 359 25.50 -3.94 -1.10
N LEU A 360 24.24 -3.82 -1.52
CA LEU A 360 23.52 -4.91 -2.21
C LEU A 360 24.20 -5.37 -3.50
N ASP A 361 25.06 -4.54 -4.09
CA ASP A 361 25.83 -4.84 -5.28
C ASP A 361 26.68 -6.12 -5.13
N LEU A 362 27.12 -6.42 -3.91
CA LEU A 362 27.90 -7.60 -3.58
C LEU A 362 27.16 -8.90 -3.89
N SER A 363 25.82 -8.91 -3.84
CA SER A 363 25.00 -10.09 -4.18
C SER A 363 25.03 -10.46 -5.67
N ARG A 364 25.57 -9.58 -6.53
CA ARG A 364 25.69 -9.84 -7.97
C ARG A 364 26.81 -10.82 -8.31
N ASP A 365 27.80 -10.96 -7.43
CA ASP A 365 28.85 -11.98 -7.55
C ASP A 365 28.38 -13.28 -6.88
N GLU A 366 28.38 -14.39 -7.61
CA GLU A 366 27.83 -15.66 -7.12
C GLU A 366 28.56 -16.21 -5.89
N ALA A 367 29.89 -16.06 -5.82
CA ALA A 367 30.69 -16.58 -4.72
C ALA A 367 30.49 -15.73 -3.45
N ILE A 368 30.44 -14.40 -3.60
CA ILE A 368 30.11 -13.50 -2.49
C ILE A 368 28.67 -13.73 -2.04
N ASN A 369 27.75 -13.93 -2.99
CA ASN A 369 26.34 -14.19 -2.69
C ASN A 369 26.14 -15.48 -1.87
N ALA A 370 26.84 -16.57 -2.22
CA ALA A 370 26.82 -17.81 -1.45
C ALA A 370 27.27 -17.59 0.00
N LYS A 371 28.34 -16.80 0.20
CA LYS A 371 28.80 -16.41 1.54
C LYS A 371 27.78 -15.55 2.29
N GLN A 372 27.10 -14.64 1.61
CA GLN A 372 26.04 -13.82 2.23
C GLN A 372 24.82 -14.66 2.64
N LEU A 373 24.51 -15.75 1.93
CA LEU A 373 23.50 -16.72 2.36
C LEU A 373 23.92 -17.48 3.63
N GLU A 374 25.20 -17.84 3.76
CA GLU A 374 25.73 -18.43 5.01
C GLU A 374 25.69 -17.45 6.19
N LEU A 375 25.96 -16.17 5.94
CA LEU A 375 25.83 -15.11 6.95
C LEU A 375 24.36 -14.90 7.34
N TYR A 376 23.44 -14.95 6.38
CA TYR A 376 22.01 -14.84 6.64
C TYR A 376 21.52 -15.96 7.57
N ALA A 377 21.99 -17.19 7.38
CA ALA A 377 21.69 -18.30 8.30
C ALA A 377 22.17 -18.04 9.75
N LYS A 378 23.14 -17.14 9.92
CA LYS A 378 23.66 -16.65 11.22
C LYS A 378 23.05 -15.30 11.63
N ARG A 379 22.02 -14.82 10.92
CA ARG A 379 21.35 -13.53 11.14
C ARG A 379 22.26 -12.32 10.92
N GLN A 380 23.13 -12.40 9.91
CA GLN A 380 24.11 -11.38 9.56
C GLN A 380 24.13 -11.15 8.04
N GLY A 381 24.86 -10.13 7.61
CA GLY A 381 25.12 -9.86 6.20
C GLY A 381 24.02 -9.07 5.49
N ILE A 382 24.17 -8.87 4.18
CA ILE A 382 23.34 -7.96 3.39
C ILE A 382 21.87 -8.37 3.33
N TYR A 383 21.55 -9.66 3.53
CA TYR A 383 20.17 -10.14 3.57
C TYR A 383 19.45 -9.89 4.90
N THR A 384 20.11 -9.21 5.84
CA THR A 384 19.45 -8.64 7.02
C THR A 384 19.33 -7.12 6.98
N MET A 385 19.66 -6.53 5.82
CA MET A 385 19.56 -5.09 5.55
C MET A 385 18.15 -4.67 5.12
N GLY A 386 17.82 -3.40 5.37
CA GLY A 386 16.57 -2.76 4.98
C GLY A 386 16.80 -1.42 4.28
N ILE A 387 15.74 -0.83 3.76
CA ILE A 387 15.74 0.57 3.27
C ILE A 387 15.16 1.43 4.38
N VAL A 388 15.96 2.35 4.91
CA VAL A 388 15.56 3.11 6.11
C VAL A 388 15.68 4.63 5.96
N SER A 389 16.45 5.15 5.02
CA SER A 389 16.72 6.59 4.98
C SER A 389 15.74 7.36 4.10
N PHE A 390 14.91 8.21 4.69
CA PHE A 390 13.88 8.96 3.98
C PHE A 390 13.88 10.44 4.38
N ALA A 391 13.49 11.29 3.42
CA ALA A 391 13.03 12.63 3.70
C ALA A 391 11.84 12.99 2.81
N PHE A 392 10.81 13.59 3.41
CA PHE A 392 9.66 14.15 2.71
C PHE A 392 9.63 15.64 2.95
N VAL A 393 9.65 16.46 1.91
CA VAL A 393 9.70 17.92 2.05
C VAL A 393 8.82 18.62 1.02
N PRO A 394 8.30 19.82 1.32
CA PRO A 394 7.58 20.60 0.33
C PRO A 394 8.54 21.07 -0.78
N PRO A 395 8.04 21.34 -2.00
CA PRO A 395 8.85 21.83 -3.11
C PRO A 395 9.71 23.06 -2.76
N SER A 396 9.19 23.97 -1.93
CA SER A 396 9.92 25.18 -1.47
C SER A 396 11.21 24.88 -0.72
N THR A 397 11.31 23.75 0.00
CA THR A 397 12.55 23.33 0.67
C THR A 397 13.63 22.91 -0.34
N ILE A 398 13.24 22.34 -1.48
CA ILE A 398 14.14 21.85 -2.51
C ILE A 398 14.63 23.00 -3.41
N MET A 399 13.69 23.81 -3.92
CA MET A 399 13.95 24.78 -4.99
C MET A 399 13.96 26.24 -4.52
N GLY A 400 13.65 26.48 -3.24
CA GLY A 400 13.49 27.82 -2.66
C GLY A 400 12.12 28.46 -2.92
N GLU A 401 11.73 29.37 -2.03
CA GLU A 401 10.41 30.02 -2.02
C GLU A 401 10.04 30.74 -3.32
N ALA A 402 10.99 31.45 -3.92
CA ALA A 402 10.71 32.26 -5.11
C ALA A 402 10.31 31.38 -6.32
N LEU A 403 11.05 30.29 -6.54
CA LEU A 403 10.77 29.37 -7.65
C LEU A 403 9.52 28.54 -7.36
N ALA A 404 9.35 28.04 -6.14
CA ALA A 404 8.14 27.31 -5.74
C ALA A 404 6.87 28.16 -5.92
N LYS A 405 6.90 29.44 -5.51
CA LYS A 405 5.80 30.37 -5.74
C LYS A 405 5.53 30.59 -7.23
N SER A 406 6.57 30.79 -8.03
CA SER A 406 6.40 30.96 -9.49
C SER A 406 5.77 29.72 -10.15
N MET A 407 6.18 28.53 -9.71
CA MET A 407 5.62 27.26 -10.20
C MET A 407 4.15 27.09 -9.79
N TYR A 408 3.82 27.41 -8.54
CA TYR A 408 2.44 27.42 -8.05
C TYR A 408 1.54 28.35 -8.87
N GLU A 409 1.94 29.61 -9.07
CA GLU A 409 1.14 30.57 -9.84
C GLU A 409 0.95 30.13 -11.30
N SER A 410 2.00 29.60 -11.94
CA SER A 410 1.91 29.07 -13.30
C SER A 410 0.95 27.88 -13.39
N GLN A 411 1.03 26.94 -12.44
CA GLN A 411 0.17 25.76 -12.43
C GLN A 411 -1.28 26.13 -12.13
N LYS A 412 -1.50 27.05 -11.19
CA LYS A 412 -2.84 27.59 -10.88
C LYS A 412 -3.49 28.21 -12.12
N GLN A 413 -2.77 29.09 -12.82
CA GLN A 413 -3.28 29.71 -14.05
C GLN A 413 -3.64 28.67 -15.12
N LYS A 414 -2.84 27.61 -15.27
CA LYS A 414 -3.12 26.50 -16.20
C LYS A 414 -4.40 25.75 -15.81
N ILE A 415 -4.55 25.39 -14.54
CA ILE A 415 -5.76 24.71 -14.04
C ILE A 415 -7.01 25.58 -14.21
N GLU A 416 -6.93 26.88 -13.92
CA GLU A 416 -8.05 27.82 -14.10
C GLU A 416 -8.43 27.98 -15.58
N ALA A 417 -7.45 28.13 -16.47
CA ALA A 417 -7.67 28.27 -17.92
C ALA A 417 -8.28 27.01 -18.55
N GLU A 418 -8.00 25.83 -18.00
CA GLU A 418 -8.51 24.56 -18.49
C GLU A 418 -9.69 24.02 -17.68
N SER A 419 -10.21 24.80 -16.74
CA SER A 419 -11.23 24.35 -15.78
C SER A 419 -12.44 23.72 -16.46
N GLU A 420 -12.94 24.26 -17.58
CA GLU A 420 -14.08 23.70 -18.32
C GLU A 420 -13.84 22.30 -18.90
N LYS A 421 -12.58 21.84 -19.03
CA LYS A 421 -12.25 20.47 -19.46
C LYS A 421 -12.41 19.44 -18.34
N TYR A 422 -12.38 19.88 -17.08
CA TYR A 422 -12.33 18.98 -15.93
C TYR A 422 -13.73 18.70 -15.39
N ASN A 423 -14.01 17.42 -15.11
CA ASN A 423 -15.20 17.05 -14.36
C ASN A 423 -15.13 17.61 -12.92
N PRO A 424 -16.27 17.77 -12.22
CA PRO A 424 -16.30 18.38 -10.89
C PRO A 424 -15.36 17.70 -9.87
N GLY A 425 -15.25 16.37 -9.87
CA GLY A 425 -14.36 15.65 -8.96
C GLY A 425 -12.89 15.99 -9.20
N LEU A 426 -12.47 16.07 -10.46
CA LEU A 426 -11.10 16.44 -10.81
C LEU A 426 -10.78 17.91 -10.45
N LYS A 427 -11.77 18.83 -10.58
CA LYS A 427 -11.61 20.22 -10.11
C LYS A 427 -11.35 20.29 -8.60
N ASP A 428 -12.09 19.51 -7.81
CA ASP A 428 -11.91 19.46 -6.36
C ASP A 428 -10.54 18.86 -5.99
N GLN A 429 -10.13 17.80 -6.67
CA GLN A 429 -8.78 17.24 -6.51
C GLN A 429 -7.69 18.27 -6.82
N TYR A 430 -7.79 18.99 -7.95
CA TYR A 430 -6.78 19.99 -8.31
C TYR A 430 -6.73 21.19 -7.37
N THR A 431 -7.85 21.54 -6.73
CA THR A 431 -7.86 22.56 -5.68
C THR A 431 -6.95 22.14 -4.52
N ILE A 432 -7.09 20.91 -4.04
CA ILE A 432 -6.25 20.36 -2.96
C ILE A 432 -4.79 20.20 -3.42
N MET A 433 -4.56 19.77 -4.65
CA MET A 433 -3.21 19.65 -5.21
C MET A 433 -2.49 21.01 -5.28
N LEU A 434 -3.20 22.09 -5.62
CA LEU A 434 -2.66 23.44 -5.59
C LEU A 434 -2.34 23.89 -4.15
N GLU A 435 -3.17 23.54 -3.17
CA GLU A 435 -2.87 23.78 -1.75
C GLU A 435 -1.57 23.07 -1.33
N ARG A 436 -1.39 21.79 -1.71
CA ARG A 436 -0.17 21.02 -1.44
C ARG A 436 1.06 21.62 -2.13
N LEU A 437 0.95 22.00 -3.40
CA LEU A 437 2.05 22.61 -4.16
C LEU A 437 2.52 23.93 -3.55
N LYS A 438 1.61 24.69 -2.92
CA LYS A 438 1.94 25.92 -2.20
C LYS A 438 2.86 25.65 -0.99
N GLY A 439 2.89 24.43 -0.46
CA GLY A 439 3.94 23.94 0.44
C GLY A 439 3.69 24.18 1.94
N GLU A 440 2.47 24.49 2.37
CA GLU A 440 2.18 24.86 3.76
C GLU A 440 1.82 23.66 4.66
N GLN A 441 1.51 22.49 4.09
CA GLN A 441 0.84 21.40 4.83
C GLN A 441 1.56 20.04 4.76
N THR A 442 2.20 19.67 3.65
CA THR A 442 2.74 18.31 3.43
C THR A 442 3.97 18.29 2.52
N GLY A 443 4.81 17.27 2.67
CA GLY A 443 5.98 17.06 1.81
C GLY A 443 5.69 16.19 0.60
N GLY A 444 5.59 16.80 -0.59
CA GLY A 444 5.36 16.09 -1.87
C GLY A 444 6.62 15.62 -2.60
N CYS A 445 7.81 16.07 -2.17
CA CYS A 445 9.10 15.63 -2.68
C CYS A 445 9.69 14.58 -1.74
N GLU A 446 10.11 13.44 -2.27
CA GLU A 446 10.70 12.35 -1.51
C GLU A 446 12.15 12.11 -1.93
N ILE A 447 13.04 11.96 -0.94
CA ILE A 447 14.44 11.60 -1.12
C ILE A 447 14.71 10.32 -0.33
N ILE A 448 15.24 9.29 -1.00
CA ILE A 448 15.44 7.95 -0.43
C ILE A 448 16.92 7.57 -0.52
N GLY A 449 17.50 7.14 0.60
CA GLY A 449 18.81 6.49 0.63
C GLY A 449 18.69 4.99 0.33
N PHE A 450 19.52 4.49 -0.58
CA PHE A 450 19.55 3.08 -0.96
C PHE A 450 20.99 2.54 -0.97
N PRO A 451 21.38 1.65 -0.03
CA PRO A 451 22.71 1.05 0.05
C PRO A 451 22.95 -0.03 -1.01
N GLY A 452 22.98 0.40 -2.28
CA GLY A 452 23.27 -0.39 -3.46
C GLY A 452 23.06 0.39 -4.75
N PHE A 453 23.14 -0.30 -5.89
CA PHE A 453 22.76 0.26 -7.18
C PHE A 453 21.27 0.08 -7.48
N LEU A 454 20.55 1.19 -7.61
CA LEU A 454 19.19 1.26 -8.15
C LEU A 454 19.06 2.49 -9.05
N SER A 455 19.55 2.38 -10.28
CA SER A 455 19.65 3.50 -11.21
C SER A 455 19.75 3.03 -12.67
N SER A 456 19.72 3.96 -13.61
CA SER A 456 19.78 3.77 -15.06
C SER A 456 20.33 5.05 -15.74
N PRO A 457 20.90 4.96 -16.96
CA PRO A 457 20.97 3.79 -17.84
C PRO A 457 22.22 2.93 -17.66
N ASN A 458 23.30 3.45 -17.08
CA ASN A 458 24.57 2.71 -17.02
C ASN A 458 24.52 1.67 -15.90
N PRO A 459 24.80 0.38 -16.16
CA PRO A 459 24.81 -0.66 -15.12
C PRO A 459 26.00 -0.47 -14.16
N PRO A 460 25.92 -1.03 -12.94
CA PRO A 460 27.02 -0.97 -11.98
C PRO A 460 28.23 -1.77 -12.51
N VAL A 461 29.43 -1.28 -12.23
CA VAL A 461 30.67 -1.96 -12.61
C VAL A 461 30.91 -3.14 -11.67
N PRO A 462 31.19 -4.36 -12.17
CA PRO A 462 31.47 -5.53 -11.33
C PRO A 462 32.60 -5.25 -10.32
N GLY A 463 32.37 -5.67 -9.06
CA GLY A 463 33.32 -5.48 -7.95
C GLY A 463 33.34 -4.08 -7.32
N LYS A 464 32.59 -3.11 -7.87
CA LYS A 464 32.38 -1.80 -7.25
C LYS A 464 31.14 -1.83 -6.34
N LYS A 465 31.12 -0.90 -5.38
CA LYS A 465 30.00 -0.69 -4.44
C LYS A 465 29.36 0.66 -4.71
N TYR A 466 28.04 0.74 -4.64
CA TYR A 466 27.29 1.93 -4.95
C TYR A 466 26.34 2.32 -3.81
N TYR A 467 26.11 3.62 -3.68
CA TYR A 467 25.00 4.18 -2.92
C TYR A 467 24.12 4.96 -3.90
N SER A 468 22.85 4.61 -3.96
CA SER A 468 21.88 5.32 -4.79
C SER A 468 21.05 6.25 -3.93
N ILE A 469 20.82 7.46 -4.41
CA ILE A 469 19.88 8.40 -3.81
C ILE A 469 18.74 8.58 -4.79
N LEU A 470 17.53 8.22 -4.38
CA LEU A 470 16.35 8.25 -5.24
C LEU A 470 15.60 9.57 -5.05
N ALA A 471 15.24 10.20 -6.17
CA ALA A 471 14.25 11.27 -6.22
C ALA A 471 12.89 10.64 -6.52
N ALA A 472 11.88 10.97 -5.72
CA ALA A 472 10.49 10.59 -5.97
C ALA A 472 9.53 11.78 -5.82
N THR A 473 8.43 11.72 -6.57
CA THR A 473 7.37 12.73 -6.58
C THR A 473 6.04 12.10 -6.21
N ASN A 474 5.40 12.63 -5.16
CA ASN A 474 4.23 11.98 -4.57
C ASN A 474 2.90 12.72 -4.82
N HIS A 475 2.97 14.00 -5.16
CA HIS A 475 1.78 14.80 -5.52
C HIS A 475 1.83 15.16 -7.00
N CYS A 476 1.68 14.16 -7.87
CA CYS A 476 1.65 14.35 -9.32
C CYS A 476 0.29 14.88 -9.80
N PHE A 477 0.29 15.89 -10.66
CA PHE A 477 -0.91 16.46 -11.29
C PHE A 477 -1.41 15.63 -12.47
N SER A 478 -0.53 14.94 -13.19
CA SER A 478 -0.92 14.07 -14.32
C SER A 478 -1.96 13.02 -13.89
N ARG A 479 -2.89 12.70 -14.80
CA ARG A 479 -3.97 11.71 -14.56
C ARG A 479 -4.05 10.73 -15.72
N GLY A 480 -4.03 9.45 -15.37
CA GLY A 480 -4.08 8.36 -16.32
C GLY A 480 -5.42 7.64 -16.37
N HIS A 481 -5.42 6.56 -17.16
CA HIS A 481 -6.51 5.59 -17.24
C HIS A 481 -5.99 4.15 -17.38
N ILE A 482 -6.82 3.19 -16.95
CA ILE A 482 -6.59 1.75 -17.07
C ILE A 482 -7.90 1.09 -17.53
N HIS A 483 -7.90 0.51 -18.73
CA HIS A 483 -9.07 -0.15 -19.32
C HIS A 483 -8.73 -1.50 -19.94
N ALA A 484 -9.64 -2.45 -19.86
CA ALA A 484 -9.56 -3.67 -20.65
C ALA A 484 -9.59 -3.34 -22.16
N THR A 485 -8.79 -4.09 -22.92
CA THR A 485 -8.61 -3.86 -24.37
C THR A 485 -9.15 -5.01 -25.23
N SER A 486 -9.49 -6.13 -24.62
CA SER A 486 -9.85 -7.38 -25.27
C SER A 486 -11.01 -8.03 -24.55
N PRO A 487 -11.94 -8.71 -25.25
CA PRO A 487 -12.97 -9.52 -24.61
C PRO A 487 -12.40 -10.75 -23.87
N ASP A 488 -11.15 -11.15 -24.14
CA ASP A 488 -10.47 -12.18 -23.35
C ASP A 488 -10.03 -11.59 -22.00
N PRO A 489 -10.64 -11.99 -20.88
CA PRO A 489 -10.33 -11.45 -19.55
C PRO A 489 -8.93 -11.85 -19.04
N GLN A 490 -8.20 -12.71 -19.75
CA GLN A 490 -6.78 -12.98 -19.48
C GLN A 490 -5.84 -11.95 -20.10
N ALA A 491 -6.32 -11.15 -21.06
CA ALA A 491 -5.51 -10.07 -21.62
C ALA A 491 -5.27 -9.00 -20.56
N ASP A 492 -4.06 -8.48 -20.52
CA ASP A 492 -3.76 -7.37 -19.64
C ASP A 492 -4.43 -6.08 -20.14
N PRO A 493 -4.86 -5.21 -19.21
CA PRO A 493 -5.48 -3.94 -19.59
C PRO A 493 -4.44 -3.01 -20.22
N GLU A 494 -4.94 -2.01 -20.94
CA GLU A 494 -4.16 -0.81 -21.24
C GLU A 494 -3.83 -0.12 -19.92
N ILE A 495 -2.58 0.30 -19.75
CA ILE A 495 -2.12 1.02 -18.58
C ILE A 495 -1.44 2.31 -19.07
N ASP A 496 -2.12 3.44 -18.88
CA ASP A 496 -1.62 4.74 -19.30
C ASP A 496 -1.67 5.74 -18.14
N PRO A 497 -0.58 5.94 -17.39
CA PRO A 497 -0.53 6.94 -16.32
C PRO A 497 -0.43 8.40 -16.83
N ASN A 498 -0.27 8.63 -18.15
CA ASN A 498 -0.05 9.95 -18.74
C ASN A 498 1.10 10.74 -18.08
N TYR A 499 2.23 10.07 -17.79
CA TYR A 499 3.35 10.72 -17.10
C TYR A 499 3.77 12.03 -17.76
N PHE A 500 3.84 13.10 -16.96
CA PHE A 500 4.24 14.46 -17.36
C PHE A 500 3.28 15.18 -18.32
N GLU A 501 2.00 14.78 -18.39
CA GLU A 501 0.95 15.59 -19.03
C GLU A 501 0.90 17.01 -18.44
N HIS A 502 1.00 17.09 -17.10
CA HIS A 502 1.24 18.34 -16.41
C HIS A 502 2.74 18.56 -16.22
N ASP A 503 3.29 19.56 -16.91
CA ASP A 503 4.71 19.91 -16.93
C ASP A 503 5.29 20.30 -15.56
N ILE A 504 4.43 20.70 -14.61
CA ILE A 504 4.83 20.92 -13.22
C ILE A 504 5.45 19.67 -12.59
N ASP A 505 4.95 18.47 -12.94
CA ASP A 505 5.45 17.21 -12.39
C ASP A 505 6.92 17.03 -12.74
N LEU A 506 7.28 17.26 -14.01
CA LEU A 506 8.66 17.18 -14.49
C LEU A 506 9.55 18.30 -13.91
N LYS A 507 9.01 19.52 -13.79
CA LYS A 507 9.74 20.67 -13.23
C LYS A 507 10.14 20.45 -11.77
N VAL A 508 9.22 19.97 -10.93
CA VAL A 508 9.52 19.60 -9.54
C VAL A 508 10.59 18.51 -9.53
N TYR A 509 10.46 17.53 -10.42
CA TYR A 509 11.38 16.40 -10.48
C TYR A 509 12.82 16.80 -10.79
N ILE A 510 13.02 17.71 -11.76
CA ILE A 510 14.33 18.28 -12.11
C ILE A 510 15.00 18.92 -10.88
N GLU A 511 14.23 19.67 -10.08
CA GLU A 511 14.77 20.33 -8.89
C GLU A 511 15.18 19.33 -7.80
N ILE A 512 14.44 18.22 -7.63
CA ILE A 512 14.84 17.16 -6.70
C ILE A 512 16.17 16.53 -7.14
N VAL A 513 16.36 16.27 -8.43
CA VAL A 513 17.62 15.72 -8.98
C VAL A 513 18.80 16.66 -8.71
N LYS A 514 18.64 17.97 -8.93
CA LYS A 514 19.66 18.98 -8.61
C LYS A 514 19.97 19.00 -7.11
N TYR A 515 18.94 18.90 -6.27
CA TYR A 515 19.09 18.90 -4.82
C TYR A 515 19.83 17.65 -4.31
N ILE A 516 19.54 16.46 -4.85
CA ILE A 516 20.27 15.23 -4.51
C ILE A 516 21.77 15.36 -4.79
N ARG A 517 22.16 16.00 -5.91
CA ARG A 517 23.58 16.26 -6.18
C ARG A 517 24.23 17.17 -5.14
N LYS A 518 23.47 18.11 -4.56
CA LYS A 518 23.91 18.92 -3.42
C LYS A 518 24.08 18.07 -2.17
N VAL A 519 23.12 17.18 -1.87
CA VAL A 519 23.17 16.23 -0.74
C VAL A 519 24.41 15.33 -0.84
N ALA A 520 24.66 14.73 -2.01
CA ALA A 520 25.82 13.86 -2.24
C ALA A 520 27.18 14.55 -2.05
N ARG A 521 27.22 15.89 -2.12
CA ARG A 521 28.42 16.73 -1.92
C ARG A 521 28.46 17.42 -0.55
N THR A 522 27.53 17.07 0.34
CA THR A 522 27.48 17.62 1.70
C THR A 522 28.02 16.60 2.70
N GLU A 523 28.86 17.05 3.64
CA GLU A 523 29.37 16.19 4.70
C GLU A 523 28.27 15.78 5.70
N PRO A 524 28.36 14.57 6.30
CA PRO A 524 29.45 13.60 6.17
C PRO A 524 29.29 12.57 5.03
N LEU A 525 28.26 12.72 4.18
CA LEU A 525 28.04 11.79 3.07
C LEU A 525 29.12 11.94 1.98
N ALA A 526 29.53 13.18 1.68
CA ALA A 526 30.53 13.48 0.67
C ALA A 526 31.89 12.78 0.92
N ASP A 527 32.24 12.53 2.18
CA ASP A 527 33.42 11.74 2.54
C ASP A 527 33.36 10.30 2.03
N SER A 528 32.18 9.75 1.76
CA SER A 528 31.99 8.34 1.35
C SER A 528 31.77 8.15 -0.15
N LEU A 529 31.32 9.18 -0.87
CA LEU A 529 30.93 9.09 -2.28
C LEU A 529 32.02 9.62 -3.21
N SER A 530 32.21 8.94 -4.34
CA SER A 530 33.16 9.31 -5.40
C SER A 530 32.42 9.82 -6.65
N GLU A 531 32.55 9.12 -7.78
CA GLU A 531 31.96 9.51 -9.05
C GLU A 531 30.45 9.23 -9.11
N GLU A 532 29.70 10.17 -9.68
CA GLU A 532 28.31 9.96 -10.08
C GLU A 532 28.28 9.15 -11.38
N LEU A 533 27.78 7.92 -11.32
CA LEU A 533 27.65 7.02 -12.47
C LEU A 533 26.43 7.38 -13.32
N ASN A 534 25.31 7.69 -12.67
CA ASN A 534 24.05 8.02 -13.32
C ASN A 534 23.40 9.23 -12.64
N PRO A 535 22.89 10.20 -13.42
CA PRO A 535 23.00 10.31 -14.88
C PRO A 535 24.43 10.61 -15.38
N GLY A 536 25.33 10.95 -14.45
CA GLY A 536 26.73 11.19 -14.74
C GLY A 536 27.05 12.63 -15.08
N ALA A 537 28.35 12.93 -15.16
CA ALA A 537 28.86 14.30 -15.22
C ALA A 537 28.43 15.09 -16.48
N LEU A 538 27.95 14.45 -17.55
CA LEU A 538 27.55 15.13 -18.78
C LEU A 538 26.11 15.67 -18.77
N VAL A 539 25.28 15.22 -17.84
CA VAL A 539 23.88 15.66 -17.70
C VAL A 539 23.83 16.80 -16.68
N GLN A 540 23.85 18.05 -17.11
CA GLN A 540 23.98 19.23 -16.25
C GLN A 540 22.82 20.22 -16.37
N THR A 541 22.35 20.51 -17.59
CA THR A 541 21.27 21.49 -17.79
C THR A 541 19.90 20.90 -17.50
N ASP A 542 18.91 21.76 -17.27
CA ASP A 542 17.53 21.36 -17.02
C ASP A 542 16.97 20.50 -18.15
N GLU A 543 17.30 20.84 -19.41
CA GLU A 543 16.90 20.07 -20.58
C GLU A 543 17.52 18.67 -20.59
N GLN A 544 18.81 18.57 -20.26
CA GLN A 544 19.49 17.27 -20.19
C GLN A 544 18.93 16.41 -19.05
N ILE A 545 18.65 17.01 -17.89
CA ILE A 545 18.05 16.33 -16.75
C ILE A 545 16.62 15.88 -17.13
N ALA A 546 15.83 16.74 -17.76
CA ALA A 546 14.48 16.43 -18.24
C ALA A 546 14.47 15.24 -19.21
N GLU A 547 15.37 15.25 -20.20
CA GLU A 547 15.52 14.15 -21.15
C GLU A 547 15.91 12.84 -20.46
N TRP A 548 16.81 12.90 -19.48
CA TRP A 548 17.17 11.73 -18.70
C TRP A 548 15.98 11.21 -17.89
N ILE A 549 15.27 12.09 -17.18
CA ILE A 549 14.08 11.74 -16.38
C ILE A 549 13.02 11.07 -17.26
N MET A 550 12.63 11.68 -18.39
CA MET A 550 11.60 11.12 -19.28
C MET A 550 11.97 9.72 -19.79
N LYS A 551 13.26 9.45 -20.01
CA LYS A 551 13.77 8.16 -20.52
C LYS A 551 13.96 7.11 -19.42
N ASN A 552 14.19 7.51 -18.17
CA ASN A 552 14.74 6.62 -17.13
C ASN A 552 13.92 6.56 -15.83
N ALA A 553 13.01 7.51 -15.60
CA ALA A 553 12.11 7.45 -14.45
C ALA A 553 11.19 6.22 -14.55
N SER A 554 10.88 5.65 -13.39
CA SER A 554 10.01 4.48 -13.26
C SER A 554 8.91 4.76 -12.24
N THR A 555 7.93 3.87 -12.18
CA THR A 555 6.89 3.86 -11.14
C THR A 555 7.48 3.40 -9.80
N THR A 556 6.96 3.91 -8.69
CA THR A 556 7.20 3.32 -7.34
C THR A 556 6.24 2.19 -6.99
N TYR A 557 5.37 1.81 -7.94
CA TYR A 557 4.39 0.74 -7.85
C TYR A 557 3.19 1.07 -6.93
N HIS A 558 2.87 2.36 -6.75
CA HIS A 558 1.88 2.84 -5.78
C HIS A 558 0.50 3.17 -6.36
N THR A 559 0.20 2.74 -7.60
CA THR A 559 -1.01 3.13 -8.34
C THR A 559 -2.30 3.16 -7.53
N ALA A 560 -3.03 4.25 -7.68
CA ALA A 560 -4.31 4.54 -7.02
C ALA A 560 -5.33 5.14 -8.00
N GLY A 561 -6.59 5.26 -7.56
CA GLY A 561 -7.61 6.11 -8.18
C GLY A 561 -8.46 5.48 -9.27
N SER A 562 -8.08 4.32 -9.81
CA SER A 562 -8.75 3.69 -10.94
C SER A 562 -10.22 3.29 -10.71
N LEU A 563 -10.70 3.29 -9.46
CA LEU A 563 -12.09 3.07 -9.05
C LEU A 563 -12.46 4.02 -7.91
N SER A 564 -12.14 5.30 -8.08
CA SER A 564 -12.16 6.33 -7.03
C SER A 564 -13.44 6.37 -6.19
N MET A 565 -13.25 6.46 -4.88
CA MET A 565 -14.27 6.77 -3.88
C MET A 565 -14.55 8.28 -3.90
N LEU A 566 -15.54 8.66 -4.68
CA LEU A 566 -16.02 10.03 -4.84
C LEU A 566 -17.54 9.99 -4.97
N PRO A 567 -18.26 11.10 -4.74
CA PRO A 567 -19.66 11.18 -5.12
C PRO A 567 -19.88 10.81 -6.59
N ARG A 568 -20.98 10.12 -6.90
CA ARG A 568 -21.28 9.64 -8.27
C ARG A 568 -21.29 10.79 -9.30
N GLU A 569 -21.88 11.93 -8.94
CA GLU A 569 -21.94 13.13 -9.77
C GLU A 569 -20.57 13.80 -9.98
N LYS A 570 -19.57 13.43 -9.17
CA LYS A 570 -18.17 13.83 -9.30
C LYS A 570 -17.32 12.78 -10.02
N ASN A 571 -17.96 11.89 -10.77
CA ASN A 571 -17.34 10.78 -11.50
C ASN A 571 -16.74 9.69 -10.59
N GLY A 572 -17.32 9.49 -9.40
CA GLY A 572 -16.93 8.42 -8.51
C GLY A 572 -17.49 7.04 -8.90
N VAL A 573 -16.79 6.00 -8.47
CA VAL A 573 -17.14 4.59 -8.75
C VAL A 573 -17.76 3.91 -7.53
N VAL A 574 -17.24 4.20 -6.34
CA VAL A 574 -17.76 3.65 -5.09
C VAL A 574 -18.21 4.75 -4.14
N ASP A 575 -19.23 4.44 -3.34
CA ASP A 575 -19.69 5.31 -2.26
C ASP A 575 -18.75 5.24 -1.02
N PRO A 576 -18.98 6.04 0.04
CA PRO A 576 -18.17 5.98 1.26
C PRO A 576 -18.26 4.66 2.04
N GLU A 577 -19.20 3.77 1.71
CA GLU A 577 -19.20 2.38 2.23
C GLU A 577 -18.49 1.42 1.27
N LEU A 578 -17.89 1.95 0.22
CA LEU A 578 -17.17 1.27 -0.87
C LEU A 578 -18.04 0.39 -1.77
N LYS A 579 -19.36 0.62 -1.77
CA LYS A 579 -20.27 -0.06 -2.68
C LYS A 579 -20.18 0.58 -4.05
N VAL A 580 -20.04 -0.25 -5.08
CA VAL A 580 -20.04 0.21 -6.47
C VAL A 580 -21.39 0.80 -6.80
N TYR A 581 -21.41 2.05 -7.27
CA TYR A 581 -22.65 2.72 -7.66
C TYR A 581 -23.42 1.89 -8.70
N GLY A 582 -24.74 1.84 -8.54
CA GLY A 582 -25.63 1.03 -9.37
C GLY A 582 -25.78 -0.43 -8.91
N THR A 583 -24.96 -0.88 -7.97
CA THR A 583 -24.99 -2.25 -7.45
C THR A 583 -25.53 -2.33 -6.03
N LYS A 584 -26.06 -3.49 -5.62
CA LYS A 584 -26.53 -3.71 -4.25
C LYS A 584 -25.49 -4.35 -3.35
N ASN A 585 -24.58 -5.17 -3.90
CA ASN A 585 -23.71 -6.06 -3.14
C ASN A 585 -22.34 -6.31 -3.80
N ILE A 586 -21.85 -5.35 -4.60
CA ILE A 586 -20.48 -5.36 -5.11
C ILE A 586 -19.71 -4.23 -4.42
N ARG A 587 -18.56 -4.55 -3.83
CA ARG A 587 -17.65 -3.57 -3.23
C ARG A 587 -16.26 -3.64 -3.83
N VAL A 588 -15.50 -2.56 -3.66
CA VAL A 588 -14.07 -2.51 -4.01
C VAL A 588 -13.29 -2.13 -2.76
N ALA A 589 -12.23 -2.87 -2.48
CA ALA A 589 -11.48 -2.78 -1.24
C ALA A 589 -9.98 -2.91 -1.52
N ASP A 590 -9.44 -2.04 -2.38
CA ASP A 590 -8.02 -1.90 -2.67
C ASP A 590 -7.68 -0.45 -3.06
N LEU A 591 -6.42 -0.12 -3.36
CA LEU A 591 -6.01 1.27 -3.66
C LEU A 591 -6.71 1.92 -4.86
N SER A 592 -7.40 1.16 -5.71
CA SER A 592 -8.21 1.77 -6.78
C SER A 592 -9.21 2.79 -6.23
N ILE A 593 -9.69 2.60 -5.00
CA ILE A 593 -10.67 3.49 -4.37
C ILE A 593 -10.09 4.81 -3.85
N VAL A 594 -8.77 4.94 -3.71
CA VAL A 594 -8.15 6.14 -3.16
C VAL A 594 -8.39 7.32 -4.11
N PRO A 595 -9.18 8.34 -3.71
CA PRO A 595 -9.61 9.38 -4.63
C PRO A 595 -8.50 10.38 -4.94
N LEU A 596 -7.57 10.59 -4.01
CA LEU A 596 -6.44 11.47 -4.20
C LEU A 596 -5.22 10.86 -3.52
N HIS A 597 -4.14 10.70 -4.29
CA HIS A 597 -2.91 10.11 -3.79
C HIS A 597 -2.33 10.95 -2.63
N PHE A 598 -1.60 10.28 -1.75
CA PHE A 598 -0.96 10.82 -0.56
C PHE A 598 0.56 10.69 -0.67
N SER A 599 1.29 11.44 0.15
CA SER A 599 2.73 11.25 0.27
C SER A 599 3.09 10.05 1.14
N GLY A 600 3.93 9.16 0.63
CA GLY A 600 4.36 7.94 1.31
C GLY A 600 4.17 6.66 0.49
N HIS A 601 4.63 5.56 1.07
CA HIS A 601 4.54 4.21 0.55
C HIS A 601 3.21 3.60 0.91
N SER A 602 2.58 2.95 -0.05
CA SER A 602 1.14 2.69 0.05
C SER A 602 0.76 1.43 0.85
N GLN A 603 1.72 0.62 1.30
CA GLN A 603 1.45 -0.63 2.05
C GLN A 603 0.53 -0.41 3.26
N GLY A 604 0.82 0.60 4.08
CA GLY A 604 0.03 0.86 5.29
C GLY A 604 -1.39 1.28 4.98
N GLU A 605 -1.58 2.02 3.88
CA GLU A 605 -2.89 2.43 3.41
C GLU A 605 -3.77 1.24 3.01
N TYR A 606 -3.24 0.29 2.23
CA TYR A 606 -4.00 -0.92 1.85
C TYR A 606 -4.61 -1.61 3.07
N GLN A 607 -3.83 -1.72 4.16
CA GLN A 607 -4.22 -2.47 5.34
C GLN A 607 -5.19 -1.69 6.23
N ALA A 608 -4.96 -0.39 6.41
CA ALA A 608 -5.85 0.49 7.17
C ALA A 608 -7.25 0.54 6.51
N VAL A 609 -7.32 0.83 5.21
CA VAL A 609 -8.55 0.82 4.41
C VAL A 609 -9.26 -0.53 4.54
N SER A 610 -8.54 -1.65 4.38
CA SER A 610 -9.12 -2.99 4.47
C SER A 610 -9.71 -3.31 5.84
N SER A 611 -9.03 -2.91 6.91
CA SER A 611 -9.52 -3.11 8.28
C SER A 611 -10.73 -2.22 8.59
N ALA A 612 -10.77 -1.00 8.05
CA ALA A 612 -11.93 -0.13 8.16
C ALA A 612 -13.17 -0.76 7.51
N ILE A 613 -13.02 -1.29 6.29
CA ILE A 613 -14.11 -1.93 5.54
C ILE A 613 -14.64 -3.15 6.27
N ALA A 614 -13.77 -3.99 6.80
CA ALA A 614 -14.20 -5.18 7.51
C ALA A 614 -15.13 -4.82 8.68
N THR A 615 -14.84 -3.72 9.37
CA THR A 615 -15.67 -3.20 10.46
C THR A 615 -17.05 -2.74 9.97
N VAL A 616 -17.11 -2.07 8.81
CA VAL A 616 -18.38 -1.68 8.16
C VAL A 616 -19.22 -2.91 7.79
N LEU A 617 -18.58 -3.97 7.29
CA LEU A 617 -19.24 -5.22 6.87
C LEU A 617 -19.68 -6.11 8.03
N THR A 618 -19.12 -5.92 9.21
CA THR A 618 -19.41 -6.74 10.40
C THR A 618 -19.68 -5.86 11.63
N PRO A 619 -20.77 -5.07 11.66
CA PRO A 619 -21.06 -4.16 12.77
C PRO A 619 -21.16 -4.86 14.13
N SER A 620 -21.47 -6.16 14.16
CA SER A 620 -21.50 -6.98 15.37
C SER A 620 -20.12 -7.17 16.04
N LEU A 621 -19.01 -6.98 15.32
CA LEU A 621 -17.66 -7.01 15.92
C LEU A 621 -17.40 -5.82 16.85
N LEU A 622 -18.08 -4.66 16.64
CA LEU A 622 -18.03 -3.52 17.56
C LEU A 622 -18.56 -3.86 18.96
N PHE A 623 -19.55 -4.75 19.03
CA PHE A 623 -20.13 -5.18 20.31
C PHE A 623 -19.19 -6.09 21.11
N LEU A 624 -18.28 -6.83 20.47
CA LEU A 624 -17.34 -7.70 21.18
C LEU A 624 -16.09 -6.95 21.67
N SER A 625 -15.57 -6.00 20.88
CA SER A 625 -14.41 -5.20 21.31
C SER A 625 -14.76 -4.20 22.41
N ALA A 626 -15.91 -3.52 22.32
CA ALA A 626 -16.35 -2.58 23.35
C ALA A 626 -16.71 -3.27 24.68
N ASN A 627 -17.07 -4.57 24.63
CA ASN A 627 -17.40 -5.34 25.83
C ASN A 627 -16.19 -6.03 26.46
N HIS A 628 -15.01 -6.07 25.83
CA HIS A 628 -13.84 -6.67 26.49
C HIS A 628 -13.36 -5.82 27.67
N ASP A 629 -13.39 -4.48 27.53
CA ASP A 629 -13.11 -3.52 28.61
C ASP A 629 -14.21 -3.54 29.70
N VAL A 630 -15.47 -3.74 29.30
CA VAL A 630 -16.60 -3.87 30.24
C VAL A 630 -16.52 -5.21 31.00
N LEU A 631 -16.15 -6.31 30.34
CA LEU A 631 -15.95 -7.61 31.00
C LEU A 631 -14.73 -7.60 31.92
N LEU A 632 -13.63 -6.93 31.57
CA LEU A 632 -12.49 -6.72 32.47
C LEU A 632 -12.87 -5.88 33.70
N PHE A 633 -13.73 -4.88 33.50
CA PHE A 633 -14.31 -4.06 34.57
C PHE A 633 -15.21 -4.90 35.50
N PHE A 634 -16.05 -5.78 34.97
CA PHE A 634 -16.85 -6.71 35.77
C PHE A 634 -16.02 -7.82 36.45
N TYR A 635 -14.95 -8.29 35.82
CA TYR A 635 -14.04 -9.29 36.41
C TYR A 635 -13.26 -8.72 37.60
N HIS A 636 -12.93 -7.42 37.58
CA HIS A 636 -12.33 -6.72 38.74
C HIS A 636 -13.34 -6.44 39.86
N ILE A 637 -14.63 -6.30 39.56
CA ILE A 637 -15.69 -6.09 40.57
C ILE A 637 -15.98 -7.37 41.36
N LEU A 638 -15.80 -8.56 40.78
CA LEU A 638 -16.03 -9.84 41.44
C LEU A 638 -14.92 -10.25 42.44
N LEU A 639 -13.83 -9.48 42.53
CA LEU A 639 -12.71 -9.73 43.45
C LEU A 639 -12.76 -8.89 44.75
N PHE A 640 -13.77 -8.03 44.93
CA PHE A 640 -13.93 -7.23 46.16
C PHE A 640 -15.03 -7.76 47.07
N PRO A 641 -14.85 -7.71 48.41
CA PRO A 641 -15.85 -8.17 49.36
C PRO A 641 -17.12 -7.27 49.36
N PRO A 642 -18.30 -7.81 49.76
CA PRO A 642 -19.61 -7.13 49.64
C PRO A 642 -19.77 -5.79 50.40
N SER A 643 -18.77 -5.39 51.20
CA SER A 643 -18.82 -4.18 52.02
C SER A 643 -18.61 -2.87 51.25
N SER A 644 -18.28 -2.90 49.96
CA SER A 644 -17.92 -1.71 49.18
C SER A 644 -19.04 -1.11 48.31
N PHE A 645 -20.26 -1.67 48.34
CA PHE A 645 -21.37 -1.30 47.44
C PHE A 645 -21.96 0.10 47.65
N ARG A 646 -21.63 0.80 48.75
CA ARG A 646 -22.19 2.14 49.05
C ARG A 646 -21.56 3.31 48.27
N LEU A 647 -20.39 3.12 47.65
CA LEU A 647 -19.73 4.19 46.88
C LEU A 647 -20.13 4.20 45.39
N PHE A 648 -20.79 3.14 44.91
CA PHE A 648 -21.08 2.93 43.48
C PHE A 648 -22.34 3.66 42.99
N HIS A 649 -23.29 3.94 43.89
CA HIS A 649 -24.52 4.67 43.56
C HIS A 649 -24.26 6.14 43.20
N ASP A 650 -23.25 6.77 43.79
CA ASP A 650 -22.97 8.20 43.59
C ASP A 650 -22.18 8.48 42.29
N VAL A 651 -21.35 7.54 41.84
CA VAL A 651 -20.56 7.70 40.59
C VAL A 651 -21.43 7.59 39.34
N CYS A 652 -22.47 6.73 39.36
CA CYS A 652 -23.36 6.55 38.21
C CYS A 652 -24.23 7.80 37.93
N LEU A 653 -24.49 8.64 38.94
CA LEU A 653 -25.27 9.87 38.79
C LEU A 653 -24.47 11.05 38.21
N THR A 654 -23.13 11.03 38.30
CA THR A 654 -22.27 12.09 37.75
C THR A 654 -22.03 11.92 36.25
N VAL A 655 -21.96 10.69 35.74
CA VAL A 655 -21.68 10.41 34.32
C VAL A 655 -22.84 10.79 33.38
N ASN A 656 -24.09 10.79 33.88
CA ASN A 656 -25.27 11.14 33.07
C ASN A 656 -25.47 12.65 32.86
N ARG A 657 -24.70 13.55 33.52
CA ARG A 657 -24.83 15.00 33.34
C ARG A 657 -23.94 15.60 32.23
N PHE A 658 -23.04 14.83 31.63
CA PHE A 658 -22.08 15.35 30.64
C PHE A 658 -22.36 14.98 29.17
N ARG A 659 -23.54 14.45 28.85
CA ARG A 659 -23.94 14.13 27.47
C ARG A 659 -25.25 14.81 27.05
N GLN A 660 -25.21 16.11 26.77
CA GLN A 660 -26.11 16.73 25.79
C GLN A 660 -25.42 17.91 25.09
N PRO A 661 -25.45 18.02 23.75
CA PRO A 661 -25.06 19.22 23.03
C PRO A 661 -26.26 20.19 22.88
N SER A 662 -25.97 21.48 23.00
CA SER A 662 -26.92 22.58 22.83
C SER A 662 -27.21 22.87 21.35
N SER A 663 -28.48 22.76 20.93
CA SER A 663 -29.02 23.57 19.83
C SER A 663 -30.54 23.68 19.96
N ALA A 664 -31.02 24.89 20.21
CA ALA A 664 -32.43 25.23 20.25
C ALA A 664 -32.97 25.41 18.83
N THR A 665 -34.06 24.74 18.49
CA THR A 665 -35.00 25.21 17.45
C THR A 665 -36.40 24.76 17.86
N ALA A 666 -37.26 25.75 18.11
CA ALA A 666 -38.64 25.55 18.53
C ALA A 666 -39.53 25.25 17.32
N TYR A 667 -40.36 24.22 17.43
CA TYR A 667 -41.63 24.14 16.72
C TYR A 667 -42.72 23.68 17.69
N VAL A 668 -43.73 24.53 17.83
CA VAL A 668 -44.93 24.36 18.65
C VAL A 668 -46.07 23.92 17.74
N ILE A 669 -46.59 22.71 17.93
CA ILE A 669 -47.98 22.26 17.68
C ILE A 669 -48.14 20.99 18.55
N GLY A 670 -49.08 20.79 19.47
CA GLY A 670 -50.34 21.42 19.82
C GLY A 670 -51.27 20.31 20.31
N GLY A 671 -51.92 20.49 21.48
CA GLY A 671 -53.13 19.73 21.85
C GLY A 671 -53.03 18.75 23.02
N ARG A 672 -53.31 19.25 24.23
CA ARG A 672 -53.72 18.49 25.43
C ARG A 672 -55.25 18.33 25.45
N ALA A 673 -55.72 17.20 26.01
CA ALA A 673 -56.85 17.03 26.94
C ALA A 673 -56.98 15.50 27.21
N ASP A 674 -56.94 14.92 28.42
CA ASP A 674 -57.42 15.36 29.74
C ASP A 674 -56.55 14.89 30.91
N LEU A 675 -56.15 15.83 31.79
CA LEU A 675 -56.18 15.87 33.26
C LEU A 675 -55.39 17.12 33.71
N GLU A 676 -56.04 17.91 34.58
CA GLU A 676 -56.12 19.39 34.60
C GLU A 676 -54.80 20.21 34.57
#